data_AF-A0A135UUM0-F1
#
_entry.id   AF-A0A135UUM0-F1
#
_cell.length_a   1.000
_cell.length_b   1.000
_cell.length_c   1.000
_cell.angle_alpha   90.00
_cell.angle_beta   90.00
_cell.angle_gamma   90.00
#
_symmetry.space_group_name_H-M   'P 1'
#
loop_
_entity.id
_entity.type
_entity.pdbx_description
1 polymer ?
#
loop_
_entity_poly.entity_id
_entity_poly.type
_entity_poly.pdbx_seq_one_letter_code
_entity_poly.pdbx_strand_id
1 'polypeptide(L)'
;MPSISLATAVATIATLANASSVLLRGGTIIRFDESINSLNVIRNGSLLITDDRITSIWTADQLLPQTSNDTEVIDVANKIITPGFVDTHRHGWQTAFRTIASNTSLAEYFTRYGEFAAAGLLTADDVYIGQLAGLYEALNAGVTTTLDHAHHTWSDETSEAGLKASIDSGARVFWSYAFHNVTNYTISEQLENFRDIATKAEFDGTPTTLGVACDFFGTDGVLADINAVVDLAKEFNVSVITTHSLQGPWGNTNSPEDVHAIGALNTSIPVVFSHASFLTYKGASLLRSTNQYISITPESEMHYGHTHPHSHLIQDQGSLGVDTHFTFSTDILTQARLWLQSTRRLLYQQVLANWRVPTSTPMTVNQAFLLATRSGGLALRRPDLGIITEGAKADVVVWDGESPALLGWVDPVAAVILHASVADVEHVLVNGKFVKKDHKLTVPNYADVKTRFLESARKIQQTWKDIPFSALEGEFSSSEAPYEAPLSVDVLAGGESGYGTTASEMVQYLYQEAGLQAFISAIEEDGCVVIKDFTDQTSLDAAHEEVQPYLNASLAQSGSTIGALNAGSQSTELHRDDKHHHASHIEASHYTKGRDMLLGLFVPECDIFEANGATRIVPGSHPWGDRKPDFLPDGQSGVQNAELKRGEAFVVLGSLYHGAGQYSLETGCRTVHIMFMCSGVPRQEEIPYLSYPIEDVKTYSKLVRDRLGWKRSEPNLGWVDLKSPEYLLK
;
A
#
# COMPACT_ATOMS: atom_id res chain seq x y z
N MET A 1 -55.45 -69.58 3.84
CA MET A 1 -56.22 -68.34 3.62
C MET A 1 -55.61 -67.24 4.47
N PRO A 2 -55.55 -65.99 4.01
CA PRO A 2 -55.37 -65.48 2.63
C PRO A 2 -54.20 -64.45 2.58
N SER A 3 -53.34 -64.41 1.54
CA SER A 3 -53.42 -63.63 0.28
C SER A 3 -53.58 -62.11 0.43
N ILE A 4 -52.68 -61.33 -0.19
CA ILE A 4 -52.80 -59.97 -0.80
C ILE A 4 -51.36 -59.59 -1.22
N SER A 5 -51.01 -58.98 -2.35
CA SER A 5 -51.60 -58.74 -3.67
C SER A 5 -50.46 -58.15 -4.52
N LEU A 6 -50.49 -58.44 -5.82
CA LEU A 6 -49.76 -57.75 -6.86
C LEU A 6 -50.17 -56.26 -6.95
N ALA A 7 -49.29 -55.47 -7.58
CA ALA A 7 -49.55 -54.19 -8.27
C ALA A 7 -49.54 -52.89 -7.45
N THR A 8 -48.44 -52.11 -7.59
CA THR A 8 -48.51 -50.82 -8.31
C THR A 8 -47.10 -50.43 -8.77
N ALA A 9 -46.79 -50.73 -10.04
CA ALA A 9 -45.76 -50.02 -10.77
C ALA A 9 -46.33 -48.64 -11.11
N VAL A 10 -46.02 -47.64 -10.29
CA VAL A 10 -46.17 -46.25 -10.70
C VAL A 10 -45.01 -46.00 -11.66
N ALA A 11 -45.32 -46.06 -12.95
CA ALA A 11 -44.50 -45.45 -13.97
C ALA A 11 -44.49 -43.95 -13.69
N THR A 12 -43.48 -43.49 -12.93
CA THR A 12 -43.05 -42.10 -12.98
C THR A 12 -42.61 -41.87 -14.41
N ILE A 13 -43.49 -41.29 -15.21
CA ILE A 13 -43.09 -40.54 -16.39
C ILE A 13 -42.27 -39.38 -15.83
N ALA A 14 -40.99 -39.63 -15.63
CA ALA A 14 -40.01 -38.57 -15.58
C ALA A 14 -40.17 -37.85 -16.92
N THR A 15 -40.79 -36.68 -16.89
CA THR A 15 -40.47 -35.65 -17.87
C THR A 15 -38.96 -35.51 -17.81
N LEU A 16 -38.25 -36.19 -18.72
CA LEU A 16 -36.88 -35.91 -19.05
C LEU A 16 -36.88 -34.44 -19.51
N ALA A 17 -36.70 -33.53 -18.56
CA ALA A 17 -36.23 -32.21 -18.89
C ALA A 17 -34.91 -32.46 -19.63
N ASN A 18 -34.88 -32.17 -20.93
CA ASN A 18 -33.66 -32.29 -21.72
C ASN A 18 -32.60 -31.40 -21.05
N ALA A 19 -31.54 -32.01 -20.52
CA ALA A 19 -30.44 -31.29 -19.92
C ALA A 19 -29.79 -30.38 -20.97
N SER A 20 -29.59 -29.12 -20.61
CA SER A 20 -28.87 -28.17 -21.47
C SER A 20 -27.40 -28.56 -21.45
N SER A 21 -26.79 -28.80 -22.61
CA SER A 21 -25.37 -29.17 -22.68
C SER A 21 -24.62 -28.33 -23.70
N VAL A 22 -23.38 -27.98 -23.38
CA VAL A 22 -22.48 -27.19 -24.22
C VAL A 22 -21.16 -27.95 -24.35
N LEU A 23 -20.71 -28.21 -25.58
CA LEU A 23 -19.40 -28.79 -25.86
C LEU A 23 -18.49 -27.71 -26.45
N LEU A 24 -17.48 -27.29 -25.69
CA LEU A 24 -16.40 -26.44 -26.19
C LEU A 24 -15.33 -27.35 -26.81
N ARG A 25 -15.18 -27.33 -28.14
CA ARG A 25 -14.37 -28.28 -28.91
C ARG A 25 -13.06 -27.66 -29.41
N GLY A 26 -11.93 -28.27 -29.07
CA GLY A 26 -10.64 -28.03 -29.73
C GLY A 26 -9.76 -26.92 -29.12
N GLY A 27 -10.09 -26.41 -27.94
CA GLY A 27 -9.37 -25.31 -27.30
C GLY A 27 -8.16 -25.75 -26.46
N THR A 28 -7.34 -24.79 -26.05
CA THR A 28 -6.30 -25.03 -25.03
C THR A 28 -6.86 -24.78 -23.64
N ILE A 29 -6.99 -25.83 -22.85
CA ILE A 29 -7.62 -25.80 -21.53
C ILE A 29 -6.55 -25.65 -20.45
N ILE A 30 -6.64 -24.58 -19.65
CA ILE A 30 -5.86 -24.44 -18.41
C ILE A 30 -6.66 -25.09 -17.28
N ARG A 31 -6.36 -26.35 -16.97
CA ARG A 31 -7.03 -27.11 -15.91
C ARG A 31 -6.21 -27.15 -14.62
N PHE A 32 -6.84 -27.56 -13.53
CA PHE A 32 -6.16 -27.79 -12.25
C PHE A 32 -6.04 -29.28 -11.99
N ASP A 33 -4.82 -29.76 -11.76
CA ASP A 33 -4.57 -31.15 -11.38
C ASP A 33 -4.44 -31.23 -9.85
N GLU A 34 -5.50 -31.71 -9.21
CA GLU A 34 -5.57 -31.84 -7.75
C GLU A 34 -4.56 -32.85 -7.19
N SER A 35 -4.13 -33.86 -7.98
CA SER A 35 -3.23 -34.91 -7.50
C SER A 35 -1.81 -34.40 -7.22
N ILE A 36 -1.39 -33.37 -7.95
CA ILE A 36 -0.09 -32.71 -7.83
C ILE A 36 -0.21 -31.23 -7.42
N ASN A 37 -1.44 -30.78 -7.11
CA ASN A 37 -1.77 -29.43 -6.69
C ASN A 37 -1.18 -28.34 -7.60
N SER A 38 -1.37 -28.47 -8.92
CA SER A 38 -0.74 -27.58 -9.90
C SER A 38 -1.56 -27.41 -11.19
N LEU A 39 -1.25 -26.38 -11.97
CA LEU A 39 -1.85 -26.18 -13.29
C LEU A 39 -1.38 -27.26 -14.28
N ASN A 40 -2.31 -27.77 -15.08
CA ASN A 40 -2.03 -28.68 -16.18
C ASN A 40 -2.71 -28.17 -17.46
N VAL A 41 -1.96 -28.11 -18.56
CA VAL A 41 -2.45 -27.55 -19.83
C VAL A 41 -2.78 -28.69 -20.79
N ILE A 42 -4.03 -28.75 -21.25
CA ILE A 42 -4.47 -29.67 -22.31
C ILE A 42 -4.55 -28.89 -23.62
N ARG A 43 -3.76 -29.29 -24.61
CA ARG A 43 -3.80 -28.71 -25.96
C ARG A 43 -4.85 -29.40 -26.81
N ASN A 44 -5.56 -28.63 -27.62
CA ASN A 44 -6.61 -29.11 -28.53
C ASN A 44 -7.62 -30.03 -27.81
N GLY A 45 -7.92 -29.71 -26.56
CA GLY A 45 -8.84 -30.46 -25.72
C GLY A 45 -10.29 -30.05 -25.97
N SER A 46 -11.21 -30.82 -25.43
CA SER A 46 -12.64 -30.47 -25.44
C SER A 46 -13.24 -30.58 -24.05
N LEU A 47 -14.18 -29.70 -23.75
CA LEU A 47 -14.84 -29.56 -22.45
C LEU A 47 -16.34 -29.71 -22.63
N LEU A 48 -16.95 -30.74 -22.03
CA LEU A 48 -18.41 -30.88 -21.96
C LEU A 48 -18.92 -30.27 -20.66
N ILE A 49 -19.90 -29.40 -20.82
CA ILE A 49 -20.71 -28.84 -19.75
C ILE A 49 -22.10 -29.44 -19.89
N THR A 50 -22.65 -29.91 -18.77
CA THR A 50 -24.04 -30.37 -18.69
C THR A 50 -24.68 -29.70 -17.49
N ASP A 51 -25.80 -29.04 -17.72
CA ASP A 51 -26.47 -28.17 -16.76
C ASP A 51 -25.50 -27.14 -16.17
N ASP A 52 -25.11 -27.27 -14.91
CA ASP A 52 -24.27 -26.32 -14.20
C ASP A 52 -22.85 -26.82 -13.89
N ARG A 53 -22.45 -27.96 -14.46
CA ARG A 53 -21.21 -28.69 -14.13
C ARG A 53 -20.39 -29.03 -15.36
N ILE A 54 -19.07 -29.06 -15.17
CA ILE A 54 -18.14 -29.67 -16.12
C ILE A 54 -18.24 -31.19 -15.95
N THR A 55 -18.73 -31.91 -16.95
CA THR A 55 -18.99 -33.35 -16.84
C THR A 55 -17.91 -34.21 -17.47
N SER A 56 -17.16 -33.70 -18.44
CA SER A 56 -16.09 -34.45 -19.09
C SER A 56 -15.04 -33.54 -19.73
N ILE A 57 -13.79 -33.96 -19.69
CA ILE A 57 -12.66 -33.29 -20.35
C ILE A 57 -11.91 -34.30 -21.21
N TRP A 58 -11.75 -34.01 -22.50
CA TRP A 58 -10.99 -34.87 -23.42
C TRP A 58 -9.71 -34.19 -23.89
N THR A 59 -8.66 -35.01 -23.99
CA THR A 59 -7.40 -34.71 -24.68
C THR A 59 -7.55 -34.91 -26.19
N ALA A 60 -6.62 -34.34 -26.96
CA ALA A 60 -6.69 -34.32 -28.43
C ALA A 60 -6.68 -35.72 -29.07
N ASP A 61 -6.08 -36.71 -28.42
CA ASP A 61 -5.99 -38.10 -28.88
C ASP A 61 -7.21 -38.95 -28.53
N GLN A 62 -8.11 -38.45 -27.68
CA GLN A 62 -9.33 -39.15 -27.31
C GLN A 62 -10.47 -38.90 -28.31
N LEU A 63 -11.20 -39.97 -28.66
CA LEU A 63 -12.40 -39.87 -29.47
C LEU A 63 -13.52 -39.20 -28.68
N LEU A 64 -14.06 -38.11 -29.21
CA LEU A 64 -15.24 -37.47 -28.65
C LEU A 64 -16.47 -38.39 -28.83
N PRO A 65 -17.28 -38.60 -27.79
CA PRO A 65 -18.53 -39.34 -27.92
C PRO A 65 -19.48 -38.61 -28.87
N GLN A 66 -20.42 -39.34 -29.49
CA GLN A 66 -21.52 -38.68 -30.18
C GLN A 66 -22.35 -37.89 -29.16
N THR A 67 -22.45 -36.58 -29.36
CA THR A 67 -23.27 -35.70 -28.55
C THR A 67 -24.75 -35.90 -28.90
N SER A 68 -25.65 -35.61 -27.96
CA SER A 68 -27.08 -35.58 -28.28
C SER A 68 -27.37 -34.42 -29.25
N ASN A 69 -28.51 -34.47 -29.93
CA ASN A 69 -28.95 -33.38 -30.82
C ASN A 69 -29.19 -32.06 -30.06
N ASP A 70 -29.33 -32.12 -28.74
CA ASP A 70 -29.61 -30.97 -27.86
C ASP A 70 -28.32 -30.35 -27.28
N THR A 71 -27.14 -30.88 -27.61
CA THR A 71 -25.85 -30.31 -27.21
C THR A 71 -25.44 -29.17 -28.16
N GLU A 72 -25.27 -27.97 -27.63
CA GLU A 72 -24.67 -26.86 -28.37
C GLU A 72 -23.15 -27.09 -28.50
N VAL A 73 -22.66 -27.30 -29.71
CA VAL A 73 -21.23 -27.49 -29.99
C VAL A 73 -20.63 -26.17 -30.44
N ILE A 74 -19.62 -25.67 -29.72
CA ILE A 74 -18.89 -24.44 -30.04
C ILE A 74 -17.46 -24.81 -30.38
N ASP A 75 -17.03 -24.37 -31.57
CA ASP A 75 -15.64 -24.51 -31.97
C ASP A 75 -14.78 -23.45 -31.28
N VAL A 76 -13.80 -23.90 -30.52
CA VAL A 76 -12.85 -23.06 -29.80
C VAL A 76 -11.42 -23.43 -30.16
N ALA A 77 -11.20 -23.96 -31.37
CA ALA A 77 -9.87 -24.11 -31.94
C ALA A 77 -9.08 -22.79 -31.88
N ASN A 78 -7.78 -22.87 -31.60
CA ASN A 78 -6.86 -21.74 -31.40
C ASN A 78 -7.19 -20.81 -30.20
N LYS A 79 -8.24 -21.08 -29.43
CA LYS A 79 -8.63 -20.30 -28.25
C LYS A 79 -8.09 -20.90 -26.97
N ILE A 80 -8.09 -20.10 -25.90
CA ILE A 80 -7.70 -20.52 -24.55
C ILE A 80 -8.96 -20.62 -23.69
N ILE A 81 -9.07 -21.68 -22.88
CA ILE A 81 -10.17 -21.89 -21.93
C ILE A 81 -9.59 -21.85 -20.51
N THR A 82 -10.13 -20.98 -19.67
CA THR A 82 -9.75 -20.84 -18.25
C THR A 82 -10.96 -20.97 -17.34
N PRO A 83 -10.77 -21.25 -16.04
CA PRO A 83 -11.82 -21.00 -15.08
C PRO A 83 -12.21 -19.52 -15.11
N GLY A 84 -13.43 -19.22 -14.69
CA GLY A 84 -13.83 -17.85 -14.37
C GLY A 84 -12.99 -17.26 -13.24
N PHE A 85 -12.72 -15.96 -13.33
CA PHE A 85 -12.03 -15.25 -12.26
C PHE A 85 -12.94 -15.13 -11.03
N VAL A 86 -12.31 -15.18 -9.85
CA VAL A 86 -12.98 -15.06 -8.56
C VAL A 86 -12.53 -13.77 -7.89
N ASP A 87 -13.42 -12.79 -7.84
CA ASP A 87 -13.24 -11.51 -7.16
C ASP A 87 -13.66 -11.67 -5.70
N THR A 88 -12.69 -11.69 -4.79
CA THR A 88 -12.95 -11.95 -3.36
C THR A 88 -13.22 -10.70 -2.53
N HIS A 89 -13.27 -9.52 -3.13
CA HIS A 89 -13.71 -8.32 -2.42
C HIS A 89 -14.15 -7.25 -3.42
N ARG A 90 -15.41 -6.81 -3.31
CA ARG A 90 -16.00 -5.78 -4.16
C ARG A 90 -17.03 -4.97 -3.39
N HIS A 91 -17.21 -3.71 -3.82
CA HIS A 91 -18.38 -2.90 -3.51
C HIS A 91 -19.14 -2.54 -4.80
N GLY A 92 -20.12 -3.35 -5.18
CA GLY A 92 -20.73 -3.24 -6.50
C GLY A 92 -21.61 -1.99 -6.69
N TRP A 93 -22.32 -1.54 -5.65
CA TRP A 93 -23.25 -0.41 -5.75
C TRP A 93 -22.57 0.93 -6.06
N GLN A 94 -21.29 1.07 -5.69
CA GLN A 94 -20.51 2.28 -5.93
C GLN A 94 -20.14 2.48 -7.41
N THR A 95 -20.46 1.54 -8.32
CA THR A 95 -20.18 1.68 -9.77
C THR A 95 -20.63 3.03 -10.34
N ALA A 96 -21.73 3.60 -9.85
CA ALA A 96 -22.26 4.86 -10.35
C ALA A 96 -21.41 6.10 -9.96
N PHE A 97 -20.44 5.95 -9.05
CA PHE A 97 -19.50 7.01 -8.64
C PHE A 97 -18.37 7.24 -9.65
N ARG A 98 -18.38 6.53 -10.79
CA ARG A 98 -17.31 6.55 -11.77
C ARG A 98 -16.80 7.97 -12.06
N THR A 99 -15.47 8.11 -12.03
CA THR A 99 -14.69 9.31 -12.38
C THR A 99 -14.75 10.52 -11.43
N ILE A 100 -15.41 10.42 -10.27
CA ILE A 100 -15.49 11.57 -9.32
C ILE A 100 -14.46 11.54 -8.19
N ALA A 101 -13.63 10.49 -8.12
CA ALA A 101 -12.63 10.28 -7.07
C ALA A 101 -11.29 9.80 -7.66
N SER A 102 -10.89 10.32 -8.82
CA SER A 102 -9.71 9.82 -9.55
C SER A 102 -8.38 10.07 -8.84
N ASN A 103 -8.34 10.98 -7.86
CA ASN A 103 -7.13 11.38 -7.12
C ASN A 103 -7.39 11.34 -5.61
N THR A 104 -8.09 10.32 -5.14
CA THR A 104 -8.59 10.25 -3.76
C THR A 104 -7.71 9.32 -2.93
N SER A 105 -7.32 9.76 -1.73
CA SER A 105 -6.66 8.90 -0.73
C SER A 105 -7.68 8.12 0.10
N LEU A 106 -7.26 7.07 0.83
CA LEU A 106 -8.19 6.31 1.67
C LEU A 106 -8.86 7.18 2.75
N ALA A 107 -8.10 8.11 3.34
CA ALA A 107 -8.62 9.02 4.34
C ALA A 107 -9.74 9.90 3.76
N GLU A 108 -9.55 10.41 2.54
CA GLU A 108 -10.58 11.15 1.84
C GLU A 108 -11.77 10.24 1.49
N TYR A 109 -11.52 8.99 1.08
CA TYR A 109 -12.55 8.00 0.80
C TYR A 109 -13.52 7.80 1.96
N PHE A 110 -13.02 7.56 3.18
CA PHE A 110 -13.86 7.39 4.36
C PHE A 110 -14.78 8.59 4.61
N THR A 111 -14.30 9.81 4.33
CA THR A 111 -15.07 11.02 4.60
C THR A 111 -16.10 11.36 3.52
N ARG A 112 -15.88 10.94 2.26
CA ARG A 112 -16.69 11.42 1.12
C ARG A 112 -17.45 10.34 0.37
N TYR A 113 -16.94 9.12 0.27
CA TYR A 113 -17.46 8.15 -0.69
C TYR A 113 -17.95 6.85 -0.06
N GLY A 114 -17.57 6.58 1.19
CA GLY A 114 -18.08 5.46 1.96
C GLY A 114 -19.59 5.51 2.19
N GLU A 115 -20.12 4.43 2.72
CA GLU A 115 -21.52 4.23 3.06
C GLU A 115 -22.08 5.32 3.97
N PHE A 116 -21.31 5.80 4.95
CA PHE A 116 -21.76 6.84 5.88
C PHE A 116 -21.99 8.19 5.18
N ALA A 117 -21.25 8.46 4.12
CA ALA A 117 -21.42 9.66 3.30
C ALA A 117 -22.56 9.49 2.27
N ALA A 118 -22.79 8.26 1.79
CA ALA A 118 -23.80 7.96 0.77
C ALA A 118 -25.21 7.74 1.34
N ALA A 119 -25.33 7.28 2.59
CA ALA A 119 -26.59 6.98 3.23
C ALA A 119 -27.51 8.22 3.27
N GLY A 120 -28.75 8.06 2.80
CA GLY A 120 -29.73 9.14 2.69
C GLY A 120 -29.62 10.02 1.44
N LEU A 121 -28.54 9.90 0.64
CA LEU A 121 -28.39 10.59 -0.64
C LEU A 121 -28.75 9.73 -1.85
N LEU A 122 -28.60 8.40 -1.73
CA LEU A 122 -28.91 7.43 -2.78
C LEU A 122 -30.26 6.77 -2.56
N THR A 123 -30.96 6.51 -3.65
CA THR A 123 -32.21 5.74 -3.64
C THR A 123 -31.95 4.24 -3.84
N ALA A 124 -32.94 3.40 -3.53
CA ALA A 124 -32.89 1.98 -3.85
C ALA A 124 -32.69 1.70 -5.35
N ASP A 125 -33.23 2.54 -6.23
CA ASP A 125 -33.01 2.41 -7.69
C ASP A 125 -31.57 2.72 -8.09
N ASP A 126 -30.95 3.74 -7.47
CA ASP A 126 -29.54 4.08 -7.68
C ASP A 126 -28.64 2.90 -7.25
N VAL A 127 -28.94 2.29 -6.10
CA VAL A 127 -28.27 1.08 -5.61
C VAL A 127 -28.43 -0.09 -6.59
N TYR A 128 -29.68 -0.40 -6.98
CA TYR A 128 -29.98 -1.50 -7.88
C TYR A 128 -29.20 -1.36 -9.20
N ILE A 129 -29.29 -0.19 -9.83
CA ILE A 129 -28.69 0.00 -11.15
C ILE A 129 -27.17 0.11 -11.10
N GLY A 130 -26.61 0.67 -10.02
CA GLY A 130 -25.17 0.68 -9.77
C GLY A 130 -24.60 -0.72 -9.62
N GLN A 131 -25.21 -1.54 -8.75
CA GLN A 131 -24.83 -2.93 -8.52
C GLN A 131 -24.95 -3.76 -9.81
N LEU A 132 -26.09 -3.68 -10.50
CA LEU A 132 -26.37 -4.46 -11.71
C LEU A 132 -25.39 -4.14 -12.84
N ALA A 133 -25.16 -2.85 -13.10
CA ALA A 133 -24.22 -2.43 -14.15
C ALA A 133 -22.78 -2.85 -13.82
N GLY A 134 -22.35 -2.73 -12.55
CA GLY A 134 -21.03 -3.16 -12.10
C GLY A 134 -20.79 -4.66 -12.26
N LEU A 135 -21.80 -5.49 -11.95
CA LEU A 135 -21.74 -6.93 -12.15
C LEU A 135 -21.68 -7.31 -13.63
N TYR A 136 -22.44 -6.62 -14.50
CA TYR A 136 -22.32 -6.84 -15.96
C TYR A 136 -20.95 -6.46 -16.52
N GLU A 137 -20.33 -5.41 -15.98
CA GLU A 137 -18.96 -5.06 -16.33
C GLU A 137 -17.97 -6.16 -15.91
N ALA A 138 -18.14 -6.70 -14.70
CA ALA A 138 -17.32 -7.79 -14.18
C ALA A 138 -17.45 -9.06 -15.03
N LEU A 139 -18.69 -9.45 -15.37
CA LEU A 139 -18.97 -10.58 -16.26
C LEU A 139 -18.36 -10.36 -17.64
N ASN A 140 -18.41 -9.14 -18.17
CA ASN A 140 -17.77 -8.81 -19.45
C ASN A 140 -16.25 -9.00 -19.41
N ALA A 141 -15.63 -8.79 -18.24
CA ALA A 141 -14.21 -8.98 -17.96
C ALA A 141 -13.82 -10.42 -17.56
N GLY A 142 -14.76 -11.37 -17.56
CA GLY A 142 -14.48 -12.78 -17.21
C GLY A 142 -14.50 -13.08 -15.71
N VAL A 143 -14.95 -12.14 -14.88
CA VAL A 143 -15.24 -12.39 -13.46
C VAL A 143 -16.59 -13.09 -13.36
N THR A 144 -16.60 -14.35 -12.93
CA THR A 144 -17.83 -15.15 -12.80
C THR A 144 -18.33 -15.19 -11.37
N THR A 145 -17.43 -15.02 -10.40
CA THR A 145 -17.70 -15.08 -8.97
C THR A 145 -17.26 -13.80 -8.27
N THR A 146 -18.11 -13.25 -7.42
CA THR A 146 -17.84 -12.04 -6.64
C THR A 146 -18.25 -12.25 -5.19
N LEU A 147 -17.36 -11.92 -4.25
CA LEU A 147 -17.70 -11.65 -2.85
C LEU A 147 -17.98 -10.15 -2.71
N ASP A 148 -19.27 -9.84 -2.57
CA ASP A 148 -19.75 -8.47 -2.47
C ASP A 148 -19.88 -8.08 -1.00
N HIS A 149 -19.15 -7.04 -0.60
CA HIS A 149 -19.23 -6.44 0.73
C HIS A 149 -20.30 -5.36 0.67
N ALA A 150 -21.53 -5.76 0.91
CA ALA A 150 -22.74 -5.05 0.48
C ALA A 150 -23.15 -3.92 1.45
N HIS A 151 -22.25 -2.97 1.68
CA HIS A 151 -22.38 -1.84 2.61
C HIS A 151 -23.33 -0.71 2.19
N HIS A 152 -24.28 -1.00 1.31
CA HIS A 152 -25.44 -0.16 1.02
C HIS A 152 -26.70 -0.53 1.82
N THR A 153 -26.60 -1.45 2.78
CA THR A 153 -27.68 -2.01 3.60
C THR A 153 -28.15 -1.04 4.68
N TRP A 154 -28.40 0.21 4.30
CA TRP A 154 -28.82 1.28 5.21
C TRP A 154 -30.35 1.42 5.34
N SER A 155 -31.12 0.62 4.61
CA SER A 155 -32.57 0.43 4.77
C SER A 155 -33.02 -0.91 4.16
N ASP A 156 -34.24 -1.35 4.46
CA ASP A 156 -34.84 -2.53 3.85
C ASP A 156 -34.87 -2.44 2.31
N GLU A 157 -35.27 -1.29 1.76
CA GLU A 157 -35.42 -1.10 0.31
C GLU A 157 -34.08 -1.13 -0.43
N THR A 158 -33.04 -0.58 0.18
CA THR A 158 -31.69 -0.53 -0.42
C THR A 158 -30.99 -1.88 -0.31
N SER A 159 -31.22 -2.62 0.78
CA SER A 159 -30.78 -4.00 0.96
C SER A 159 -31.42 -4.92 -0.09
N GLU A 160 -32.74 -4.83 -0.25
CA GLU A 160 -33.50 -5.61 -1.26
C GLU A 160 -33.04 -5.27 -2.68
N ALA A 161 -32.86 -3.98 -3.00
CA ALA A 161 -32.37 -3.54 -4.30
C ALA A 161 -30.99 -4.12 -4.65
N GLY A 162 -30.06 -4.13 -3.69
CA GLY A 162 -28.73 -4.70 -3.86
C GLY A 162 -28.73 -6.20 -4.11
N LEU A 163 -29.49 -6.93 -3.31
CA LEU A 163 -29.65 -8.38 -3.46
C LEU A 163 -30.32 -8.70 -4.80
N LYS A 164 -31.40 -8.00 -5.14
CA LYS A 164 -32.12 -8.20 -6.38
C LYS A 164 -31.25 -7.94 -7.61
N ALA A 165 -30.44 -6.88 -7.61
CA ALA A 165 -29.49 -6.61 -8.68
C ALA A 165 -28.46 -7.75 -8.83
N SER A 166 -28.01 -8.32 -7.70
CA SER A 166 -27.10 -9.47 -7.69
C SER A 166 -27.75 -10.70 -8.31
N ILE A 167 -28.99 -11.02 -7.96
CA ILE A 167 -29.79 -12.12 -8.54
C ILE A 167 -30.02 -11.90 -10.05
N ASP A 168 -30.51 -10.72 -10.42
CA ASP A 168 -30.87 -10.38 -11.81
C ASP A 168 -29.65 -10.38 -12.75
N SER A 169 -28.45 -10.14 -12.22
CA SER A 169 -27.21 -10.14 -13.01
C SER A 169 -26.85 -11.50 -13.61
N GLY A 170 -27.29 -12.60 -12.98
CA GLY A 170 -26.85 -13.96 -13.31
C GLY A 170 -25.39 -14.29 -12.96
N ALA A 171 -24.65 -13.36 -12.33
CA ALA A 171 -23.33 -13.63 -11.78
C ALA A 171 -23.41 -14.48 -10.50
N ARG A 172 -22.35 -15.20 -10.15
CA ARG A 172 -22.25 -15.86 -8.85
C ARG A 172 -21.83 -14.85 -7.80
N VAL A 173 -22.77 -14.41 -6.96
CA VAL A 173 -22.51 -13.39 -5.94
C VAL A 173 -22.65 -13.98 -4.54
N PHE A 174 -21.60 -13.90 -3.73
CA PHE A 174 -21.66 -14.09 -2.29
C PHE A 174 -22.05 -12.75 -1.68
N TRP A 175 -23.35 -12.45 -1.74
CA TRP A 175 -23.89 -11.16 -1.35
C TRP A 175 -23.88 -11.04 0.17
N SER A 176 -22.93 -10.28 0.69
CA SER A 176 -22.66 -10.24 2.13
C SER A 176 -23.27 -8.99 2.73
N TYR A 177 -24.41 -9.17 3.39
CA TYR A 177 -25.17 -8.10 4.04
C TYR A 177 -24.28 -7.41 5.07
N ALA A 178 -24.04 -6.10 4.91
CA ALA A 178 -23.21 -5.37 5.86
C ALA A 178 -24.03 -4.96 7.08
N PHE A 179 -23.50 -5.28 8.25
CA PHE A 179 -23.99 -4.72 9.49
C PHE A 179 -23.15 -3.49 9.82
N HIS A 180 -23.80 -2.37 10.17
CA HIS A 180 -23.14 -1.13 10.60
C HIS A 180 -24.11 -0.16 11.29
N ASN A 181 -23.61 0.77 12.09
CA ASN A 181 -24.49 1.76 12.74
C ASN A 181 -24.67 3.00 11.85
N VAL A 182 -25.65 2.96 10.94
CA VAL A 182 -26.03 4.11 10.09
C VAL A 182 -27.17 4.88 10.71
N THR A 183 -27.19 6.20 10.52
CA THR A 183 -27.94 7.18 11.33
C THR A 183 -29.38 6.81 11.70
N ASN A 184 -30.14 6.18 10.80
CA ASN A 184 -31.56 5.87 11.00
C ASN A 184 -31.91 4.39 10.80
N TYR A 185 -30.93 3.48 10.85
CA TYR A 185 -31.16 2.06 10.65
C TYR A 185 -30.26 1.26 11.58
N THR A 186 -30.81 0.86 12.71
CA THR A 186 -30.07 0.23 13.80
C THR A 186 -29.65 -1.19 13.46
N ILE A 187 -28.67 -1.72 14.19
CA ILE A 187 -28.27 -3.13 14.05
C ILE A 187 -29.46 -4.07 14.30
N SER A 188 -30.31 -3.78 15.28
CA SER A 188 -31.52 -4.58 15.55
C SER A 188 -32.47 -4.65 14.34
N GLU A 189 -32.71 -3.53 13.68
CA GLU A 189 -33.55 -3.48 12.46
C GLU A 189 -32.88 -4.22 11.30
N GLN A 190 -31.55 -4.09 11.14
CA GLN A 190 -30.78 -4.86 10.16
C GLN A 190 -30.84 -6.38 10.41
N LEU A 191 -30.77 -6.82 11.67
CA LEU A 191 -30.92 -8.23 12.03
C LEU A 191 -32.31 -8.76 11.64
N GLU A 192 -33.38 -7.96 11.83
CA GLU A 192 -34.74 -8.31 11.40
C GLU A 192 -34.86 -8.38 9.87
N ASN A 193 -34.32 -7.40 9.15
CA ASN A 193 -34.33 -7.39 7.70
C ASN A 193 -33.52 -8.54 7.09
N PHE A 194 -32.35 -8.85 7.64
CA PHE A 194 -31.58 -10.02 7.23
C PHE A 194 -32.39 -11.31 7.41
N ARG A 195 -33.08 -11.48 8.54
CA ARG A 195 -33.95 -12.65 8.80
C ARG A 195 -35.07 -12.74 7.77
N ASP A 196 -35.69 -11.62 7.42
CA ASP A 196 -36.73 -11.56 6.40
C ASP A 196 -36.20 -11.98 5.03
N ILE A 197 -35.07 -11.40 4.58
CA ILE A 197 -34.38 -11.77 3.34
C ILE A 197 -34.04 -13.28 3.32
N ALA A 198 -33.42 -13.77 4.40
CA ALA A 198 -33.00 -15.16 4.52
C ALA A 198 -34.19 -16.13 4.52
N THR A 199 -35.33 -15.72 5.07
CA THR A 199 -36.55 -16.54 5.14
C THR A 199 -37.33 -16.54 3.82
N LYS A 200 -37.39 -15.40 3.11
CA LYS A 200 -38.00 -15.31 1.79
C LYS A 200 -37.22 -16.12 0.75
N ALA A 201 -35.89 -16.18 0.90
CA ALA A 201 -34.99 -16.97 0.08
C ALA A 201 -35.16 -16.74 -1.44
N GLU A 202 -35.35 -15.49 -1.86
CA GLU A 202 -35.54 -15.15 -3.30
C GLU A 202 -34.33 -15.50 -4.17
N PHE A 203 -33.16 -15.71 -3.55
CA PHE A 203 -31.93 -16.18 -4.20
C PHE A 203 -31.89 -17.70 -4.42
N ASP A 204 -32.83 -18.49 -3.89
CA ASP A 204 -32.85 -19.94 -4.07
C ASP A 204 -32.95 -20.34 -5.54
N GLY A 205 -32.12 -21.29 -5.96
CA GLY A 205 -32.03 -21.73 -7.36
C GLY A 205 -31.24 -20.78 -8.27
N THR A 206 -30.72 -19.67 -7.74
CA THR A 206 -29.83 -18.74 -8.43
C THR A 206 -28.38 -18.99 -8.00
N PRO A 207 -27.38 -18.46 -8.71
CA PRO A 207 -25.98 -18.55 -8.28
C PRO A 207 -25.62 -17.60 -7.13
N THR A 208 -26.53 -16.75 -6.69
CA THR A 208 -26.34 -15.82 -5.56
C THR A 208 -26.56 -16.53 -4.22
N THR A 209 -25.69 -16.26 -3.25
CA THR A 209 -25.77 -16.80 -1.88
C THR A 209 -25.67 -15.69 -0.86
N LEU A 210 -26.25 -15.90 0.32
CA LEU A 210 -26.23 -14.95 1.42
C LEU A 210 -24.94 -15.08 2.25
N GLY A 211 -24.28 -13.97 2.52
CA GLY A 211 -23.12 -13.83 3.40
C GLY A 211 -23.35 -12.74 4.44
N VAL A 212 -22.34 -12.48 5.28
CA VAL A 212 -22.35 -11.41 6.28
C VAL A 212 -21.10 -10.56 6.12
N ALA A 213 -21.26 -9.25 6.06
CA ALA A 213 -20.19 -8.28 6.14
C ALA A 213 -20.25 -7.58 7.51
N CYS A 214 -19.14 -7.50 8.22
CA CYS A 214 -19.11 -6.85 9.54
C CYS A 214 -17.72 -6.25 9.79
N ASP A 215 -17.68 -4.95 10.07
CA ASP A 215 -16.43 -4.17 10.17
C ASP A 215 -16.18 -3.62 11.59
N PHE A 216 -16.84 -4.18 12.60
CA PHE A 216 -16.74 -3.72 13.99
C PHE A 216 -16.43 -4.85 14.99
N PHE A 217 -15.65 -5.85 14.60
CA PHE A 217 -15.18 -6.95 15.46
C PHE A 217 -14.14 -6.54 16.54
N GLY A 218 -13.57 -5.33 16.46
CA GLY A 218 -12.53 -4.83 17.37
C GLY A 218 -13.02 -4.26 18.71
N THR A 219 -12.13 -3.58 19.44
CA THR A 219 -12.37 -3.06 20.80
C THR A 219 -13.45 -1.99 20.90
N ASP A 220 -13.74 -1.33 19.79
CA ASP A 220 -14.70 -0.22 19.72
C ASP A 220 -16.13 -0.70 19.37
N GLY A 221 -16.26 -1.97 18.98
CA GLY A 221 -17.56 -2.57 18.68
C GLY A 221 -18.35 -2.92 19.94
N VAL A 222 -19.68 -2.77 19.86
CA VAL A 222 -20.56 -3.23 20.93
C VAL A 222 -20.57 -4.76 20.89
N LEU A 223 -19.91 -5.39 21.87
CA LEU A 223 -19.75 -6.85 21.90
C LEU A 223 -21.07 -7.62 21.82
N ALA A 224 -22.16 -7.06 22.36
CA ALA A 224 -23.49 -7.64 22.23
C ALA A 224 -23.97 -7.69 20.77
N ASP A 225 -23.76 -6.63 20.01
CA ASP A 225 -24.16 -6.53 18.60
C ASP A 225 -23.30 -7.46 17.73
N ILE A 226 -21.98 -7.50 17.98
CA ILE A 226 -21.05 -8.42 17.29
C ILE A 226 -21.52 -9.87 17.49
N ASN A 227 -21.79 -10.27 18.73
CA ASN A 227 -22.23 -11.62 19.03
C ASN A 227 -23.58 -11.92 18.37
N ALA A 228 -24.52 -10.96 18.35
CA ALA A 228 -25.79 -11.14 17.66
C ALA A 228 -25.62 -11.38 16.15
N VAL A 229 -24.74 -10.63 15.48
CA VAL A 229 -24.43 -10.82 14.05
C VAL A 229 -23.74 -12.17 13.81
N VAL A 230 -22.80 -12.56 14.66
CA VAL A 230 -22.09 -13.86 14.54
C VAL A 230 -23.04 -15.04 14.78
N ASP A 231 -23.93 -14.92 15.76
CA ASP A 231 -24.93 -15.95 16.05
C ASP A 231 -25.96 -16.05 14.92
N LEU A 232 -26.35 -14.93 14.31
CA LEU A 232 -27.19 -14.90 13.11
C LEU A 232 -26.49 -15.59 11.92
N ALA A 233 -25.21 -15.31 11.69
CA ALA A 233 -24.42 -15.96 10.65
C ALA A 233 -24.40 -17.49 10.82
N LYS A 234 -24.28 -17.98 12.05
CA LYS A 234 -24.35 -19.41 12.39
C LYS A 234 -25.76 -19.97 12.25
N GLU A 235 -26.77 -19.24 12.70
CA GLU A 235 -28.19 -19.63 12.65
C GLU A 235 -28.63 -19.92 11.21
N PHE A 236 -28.27 -19.04 10.28
CA PHE A 236 -28.60 -19.19 8.86
C PHE A 236 -27.54 -19.94 8.05
N ASN A 237 -26.45 -20.38 8.69
CA ASN A 237 -25.30 -21.04 8.06
C ASN A 237 -24.87 -20.32 6.76
N VAL A 238 -24.59 -19.03 6.88
CA VAL A 238 -24.26 -18.16 5.75
C VAL A 238 -23.02 -18.64 5.01
N SER A 239 -22.92 -18.27 3.73
CA SER A 239 -21.88 -18.77 2.84
C SER A 239 -20.47 -18.27 3.18
N VAL A 240 -20.36 -17.06 3.75
CA VAL A 240 -19.09 -16.40 4.08
C VAL A 240 -19.33 -15.24 5.05
N ILE A 241 -18.31 -14.93 5.85
CA ILE A 241 -18.17 -13.66 6.56
C ILE A 241 -17.03 -12.88 5.91
N THR A 242 -17.23 -11.59 5.65
CA THR A 242 -16.19 -10.67 5.15
C THR A 242 -16.02 -9.48 6.08
N THR A 243 -14.79 -9.00 6.21
CA THR A 243 -14.44 -7.88 7.10
C THR A 243 -13.20 -7.14 6.59
N HIS A 244 -13.19 -5.82 6.72
CA HIS A 244 -12.02 -5.00 6.44
C HIS A 244 -11.04 -5.05 7.60
N SER A 245 -9.78 -5.41 7.32
CA SER A 245 -8.70 -5.37 8.29
C SER A 245 -7.60 -4.44 7.79
N LEU A 246 -7.41 -3.30 8.45
CA LEU A 246 -6.42 -2.32 8.04
C LEU A 246 -5.70 -1.75 9.26
N GLN A 247 -4.83 -2.59 9.81
CA GLN A 247 -3.98 -2.31 10.96
C GLN A 247 -2.91 -1.25 10.63
N GLY A 248 -1.86 -1.15 11.46
CA GLY A 248 -0.75 -0.22 11.23
C GLY A 248 -1.20 1.23 11.39
N PRO A 249 -0.80 2.16 10.50
CA PRO A 249 -1.10 3.58 10.64
C PRO A 249 -2.59 3.91 10.49
N TRP A 250 -3.41 2.97 10.01
CA TRP A 250 -4.84 3.18 9.82
C TRP A 250 -5.66 2.81 11.05
N GLY A 251 -5.13 2.01 11.99
CA GLY A 251 -5.81 1.69 13.25
C GLY A 251 -7.17 0.99 13.13
N ASN A 252 -7.62 0.63 11.93
CA ASN A 252 -8.88 -0.08 11.73
C ASN A 252 -8.67 -1.54 12.16
N THR A 253 -9.10 -1.83 13.39
CA THR A 253 -9.15 -3.17 13.99
C THR A 253 -10.14 -4.07 13.23
N ASN A 254 -10.41 -5.30 13.66
CA ASN A 254 -10.86 -6.47 12.85
C ASN A 254 -9.68 -7.33 12.36
N SER A 255 -8.63 -7.40 13.18
CA SER A 255 -7.54 -8.33 12.95
C SER A 255 -8.03 -9.79 13.03
N PRO A 256 -7.31 -10.74 12.43
CA PRO A 256 -7.58 -12.16 12.67
C PRO A 256 -7.62 -12.50 14.18
N GLU A 257 -6.81 -11.82 14.99
CA GLU A 257 -6.83 -11.94 16.44
C GLU A 257 -8.16 -11.52 17.07
N ASP A 258 -8.75 -10.40 16.62
CA ASP A 258 -10.04 -9.90 17.13
C ASP A 258 -11.18 -10.86 16.77
N VAL A 259 -11.24 -11.28 15.50
CA VAL A 259 -12.24 -12.23 15.00
C VAL A 259 -12.09 -13.62 15.63
N HIS A 260 -10.88 -13.98 16.05
CA HIS A 260 -10.65 -15.20 16.80
C HIS A 260 -11.10 -15.10 18.26
N ALA A 261 -10.88 -13.94 18.90
CA ALA A 261 -11.26 -13.72 20.29
C ALA A 261 -12.77 -13.86 20.52
N ILE A 262 -13.58 -13.48 19.52
CA ILE A 262 -15.04 -13.66 19.52
C ILE A 262 -15.51 -15.02 18.96
N GLY A 263 -14.57 -15.93 18.65
CA GLY A 263 -14.86 -17.30 18.26
C GLY A 263 -15.40 -17.50 16.84
N ALA A 264 -15.24 -16.51 15.94
CA ALA A 264 -15.75 -16.59 14.57
C ALA A 264 -14.79 -17.32 13.60
N LEU A 265 -13.48 -17.35 13.88
CA LEU A 265 -12.50 -17.99 12.98
C LEU A 265 -12.50 -19.52 12.99
N ASN A 266 -12.94 -20.16 14.08
CA ASN A 266 -12.92 -21.62 14.21
C ASN A 266 -14.31 -22.24 13.95
N THR A 267 -14.97 -21.77 12.89
CA THR A 267 -16.31 -22.21 12.48
C THR A 267 -16.29 -22.83 11.09
N SER A 268 -17.41 -23.44 10.67
CA SER A 268 -17.60 -23.96 9.31
C SER A 268 -17.78 -22.85 8.26
N ILE A 269 -18.02 -21.60 8.68
CA ILE A 269 -18.18 -20.45 7.81
C ILE A 269 -16.78 -19.89 7.49
N PRO A 270 -16.43 -19.70 6.20
CA PRO A 270 -15.19 -19.02 5.84
C PRO A 270 -15.23 -17.56 6.25
N VAL A 271 -14.08 -17.02 6.64
CA VAL A 271 -13.87 -15.60 6.89
C VAL A 271 -12.82 -15.08 5.91
N VAL A 272 -13.17 -14.06 5.13
CA VAL A 272 -12.27 -13.38 4.21
C VAL A 272 -11.97 -11.98 4.76
N PHE A 273 -10.68 -11.68 4.92
CA PHE A 273 -10.22 -10.38 5.39
C PHE A 273 -9.81 -9.51 4.21
N SER A 274 -10.57 -8.45 3.95
CA SER A 274 -10.24 -7.49 2.91
C SER A 274 -9.00 -6.69 3.30
N HIS A 275 -8.10 -6.54 2.33
CA HIS A 275 -6.78 -5.92 2.43
C HIS A 275 -5.82 -6.69 3.34
N ALA A 276 -6.02 -6.59 4.66
CA ALA A 276 -5.09 -7.08 5.68
C ALA A 276 -3.63 -6.66 5.41
N SER A 277 -3.42 -5.47 4.82
CA SER A 277 -2.13 -5.08 4.25
C SER A 277 -1.00 -5.03 5.29
N PHE A 278 -1.35 -4.69 6.53
CA PHE A 278 -0.46 -4.57 7.69
C PHE A 278 -0.48 -5.79 8.61
N LEU A 279 -0.93 -6.96 8.12
CA LEU A 279 -1.06 -8.19 8.89
C LEU A 279 0.21 -8.51 9.70
N THR A 280 0.03 -8.84 10.97
CA THR A 280 1.13 -9.28 11.84
C THR A 280 1.49 -10.75 11.58
N TYR A 281 2.67 -11.16 12.04
CA TYR A 281 3.05 -12.58 12.06
C TYR A 281 2.04 -13.46 12.80
N LYS A 282 1.46 -12.95 13.90
CA LYS A 282 0.47 -13.68 14.70
C LYS A 282 -0.82 -13.87 13.92
N GLY A 283 -1.35 -12.81 13.30
CA GLY A 283 -2.50 -12.86 12.42
C GLY A 283 -2.28 -13.84 11.26
N ALA A 284 -1.13 -13.77 10.58
CA ALA A 284 -0.80 -14.69 9.49
C ALA A 284 -0.74 -16.17 9.94
N SER A 285 -0.18 -16.42 11.13
CA SER A 285 -0.14 -17.77 11.70
C SER A 285 -1.53 -18.31 12.02
N LEU A 286 -2.43 -17.43 12.47
CA LEU A 286 -3.80 -17.77 12.81
C LEU A 286 -4.65 -18.06 11.57
N LEU A 287 -4.49 -17.27 10.51
CA LEU A 287 -5.13 -17.52 9.22
C LEU A 287 -4.76 -18.91 8.67
N ARG A 288 -3.46 -19.27 8.73
CA ARG A 288 -3.01 -20.61 8.33
C ARG A 288 -3.57 -21.73 9.20
N SER A 289 -3.62 -21.54 10.53
CA SER A 289 -4.09 -22.59 11.44
C SER A 289 -5.61 -22.78 11.41
N THR A 290 -6.35 -21.76 10.99
CA THR A 290 -7.82 -21.78 10.88
C THR A 290 -8.32 -21.88 9.43
N ASN A 291 -7.41 -21.95 8.45
CA ASN A 291 -7.70 -21.98 7.01
C ASN A 291 -8.63 -20.83 6.58
N GLN A 292 -8.16 -19.62 6.82
CA GLN A 292 -8.84 -18.36 6.51
C GLN A 292 -7.94 -17.49 5.63
N TYR A 293 -8.55 -16.65 4.79
CA TYR A 293 -7.87 -16.01 3.67
C TYR A 293 -7.96 -14.49 3.75
N ILE A 294 -7.01 -13.83 3.09
CA ILE A 294 -7.05 -12.40 2.80
C ILE A 294 -7.47 -12.17 1.33
N SER A 295 -8.17 -11.06 1.08
CA SER A 295 -8.41 -10.53 -0.26
C SER A 295 -7.51 -9.33 -0.49
N ILE A 296 -6.53 -9.48 -1.36
CA ILE A 296 -5.59 -8.43 -1.75
C ILE A 296 -6.23 -7.66 -2.90
N THR A 297 -6.28 -6.33 -2.83
CA THR A 297 -6.90 -5.48 -3.87
C THR A 297 -5.87 -4.52 -4.48
N PRO A 298 -5.02 -5.01 -5.41
CA PRO A 298 -3.76 -4.37 -5.81
C PRO A 298 -3.85 -2.91 -6.22
N GLU A 299 -4.78 -2.61 -7.13
CA GLU A 299 -4.95 -1.25 -7.64
C GLU A 299 -5.54 -0.33 -6.58
N SER A 300 -6.58 -0.79 -5.88
CA SER A 300 -7.16 -0.06 -4.74
C SER A 300 -6.10 0.27 -3.69
N GLU A 301 -5.30 -0.74 -3.33
CA GLU A 301 -4.30 -0.65 -2.30
C GLU A 301 -3.21 0.37 -2.61
N MET A 302 -2.76 0.40 -3.86
CA MET A 302 -1.81 1.40 -4.35
C MET A 302 -2.46 2.78 -4.57
N HIS A 303 -3.70 2.83 -5.07
CA HIS A 303 -4.41 4.08 -5.38
C HIS A 303 -4.69 4.90 -4.12
N TYR A 304 -5.28 4.26 -3.11
CA TYR A 304 -5.68 4.95 -1.87
C TYR A 304 -4.55 5.12 -0.86
N GLY A 305 -3.34 4.61 -1.16
CA GLY A 305 -2.13 4.87 -0.37
C GLY A 305 -1.90 3.97 0.85
N HIS A 306 -2.74 2.96 1.09
CA HIS A 306 -2.52 1.97 2.16
C HIS A 306 -1.53 0.84 1.80
N THR A 307 -1.29 0.58 0.51
CA THR A 307 -0.24 -0.30 -0.04
C THR A 307 -0.25 -1.74 0.52
N HIS A 308 0.84 -2.50 0.37
CA HIS A 308 0.91 -3.95 0.65
C HIS A 308 2.18 -4.37 1.41
N PRO A 309 2.47 -3.84 2.61
CA PRO A 309 3.76 -4.11 3.26
C PRO A 309 3.97 -5.59 3.54
N HIS A 310 2.93 -6.35 3.92
CA HIS A 310 3.07 -7.74 4.35
C HIS A 310 2.31 -8.77 3.51
N SER A 311 1.42 -8.38 2.60
CA SER A 311 0.53 -9.32 1.88
C SER A 311 1.30 -10.36 1.05
N HIS A 312 2.50 -10.03 0.56
CA HIS A 312 3.37 -10.97 -0.17
C HIS A 312 3.90 -12.14 0.68
N LEU A 313 3.86 -12.03 2.01
CA LEU A 313 4.33 -13.05 2.96
C LEU A 313 3.30 -14.14 3.26
N ILE A 314 2.07 -13.98 2.77
CA ILE A 314 0.95 -14.89 3.05
C ILE A 314 0.16 -15.25 1.78
N GLN A 315 0.82 -15.29 0.62
CA GLN A 315 0.16 -15.66 -0.64
C GLN A 315 -0.48 -17.06 -0.61
N ASP A 316 -0.05 -17.95 0.28
CA ASP A 316 -0.68 -19.26 0.51
C ASP A 316 -2.09 -19.17 1.13
N GLN A 317 -2.42 -18.04 1.76
CA GLN A 317 -3.77 -17.69 2.23
C GLN A 317 -4.26 -16.39 1.57
N GLY A 318 -3.74 -16.05 0.39
CA GLY A 318 -4.10 -14.84 -0.35
C GLY A 318 -5.02 -15.16 -1.52
N SER A 319 -5.91 -14.23 -1.83
CA SER A 319 -6.73 -14.19 -3.05
C SER A 319 -6.80 -12.75 -3.56
N LEU A 320 -7.33 -12.53 -4.77
CA LEU A 320 -7.46 -11.19 -5.32
C LEU A 320 -8.90 -10.67 -5.25
N GLY A 321 -9.03 -9.38 -5.02
CA GLY A 321 -10.26 -8.62 -5.17
C GLY A 321 -10.03 -7.34 -5.97
N VAL A 322 -11.12 -6.67 -6.33
CA VAL A 322 -11.07 -5.39 -7.04
C VAL A 322 -11.36 -4.22 -6.10
N ASP A 323 -12.19 -4.41 -5.08
CA ASP A 323 -12.67 -3.38 -4.15
C ASP A 323 -13.52 -2.30 -4.87
N THR A 324 -13.31 -1.01 -4.61
CA THR A 324 -14.10 0.13 -5.08
C THR A 324 -13.78 0.53 -6.52
N HIS A 325 -14.13 -0.33 -7.48
CA HIS A 325 -13.87 -0.19 -8.92
C HIS A 325 -14.50 1.02 -9.65
N PHE A 326 -14.99 2.04 -8.94
CA PHE A 326 -15.44 3.29 -9.56
C PHE A 326 -14.29 4.25 -9.84
N THR A 327 -13.13 4.06 -9.20
CA THR A 327 -11.88 4.82 -9.41
C THR A 327 -11.01 4.21 -10.51
N PHE A 328 -11.13 2.90 -10.77
CA PHE A 328 -10.32 2.16 -11.73
C PHE A 328 -11.10 1.04 -12.47
N SER A 329 -10.42 0.17 -13.21
CA SER A 329 -11.03 -0.91 -13.98
C SER A 329 -11.53 -2.07 -13.12
N THR A 330 -12.61 -2.72 -13.56
CA THR A 330 -13.31 -3.78 -12.82
C THR A 330 -12.67 -5.17 -12.88
N ASP A 331 -11.59 -5.36 -13.64
CA ASP A 331 -11.12 -6.68 -14.05
C ASP A 331 -10.02 -7.27 -13.16
N ILE A 332 -10.22 -8.50 -12.70
CA ILE A 332 -9.24 -9.26 -11.90
C ILE A 332 -7.95 -9.54 -12.67
N LEU A 333 -8.00 -9.57 -14.01
CA LEU A 333 -6.80 -9.77 -14.82
C LEU A 333 -5.76 -8.63 -14.63
N THR A 334 -6.22 -7.38 -14.62
CA THR A 334 -5.39 -6.21 -14.34
C THR A 334 -4.90 -6.25 -12.89
N GLN A 335 -5.74 -6.62 -11.93
CA GLN A 335 -5.33 -6.82 -10.53
C GLN A 335 -4.20 -7.85 -10.41
N ALA A 336 -4.33 -9.01 -11.07
CA ALA A 336 -3.31 -10.06 -11.07
C ALA A 336 -1.98 -9.59 -11.67
N ARG A 337 -2.03 -8.78 -12.73
CA ARG A 337 -0.82 -8.17 -13.33
C ARG A 337 -0.17 -7.17 -12.39
N LEU A 338 -0.95 -6.26 -11.80
CA LEU A 338 -0.45 -5.27 -10.87
C LEU A 338 0.20 -5.95 -9.66
N TRP A 339 -0.44 -6.96 -9.09
CA TRP A 339 0.11 -7.73 -7.99
C TRP A 339 1.41 -8.46 -8.34
N LEU A 340 1.45 -9.11 -9.51
CA LEU A 340 2.64 -9.80 -9.99
C LEU A 340 3.82 -8.85 -10.13
N GLN A 341 3.62 -7.69 -10.75
CA GLN A 341 4.71 -6.75 -11.00
C GLN A 341 5.09 -5.96 -9.75
N SER A 342 4.14 -5.59 -8.89
CA SER A 342 4.43 -4.90 -7.64
C SER A 342 5.23 -5.79 -6.69
N THR A 343 4.86 -7.07 -6.56
CA THR A 343 5.60 -8.06 -5.76
C THR A 343 6.99 -8.30 -6.32
N ARG A 344 7.13 -8.44 -7.65
CA ARG A 344 8.45 -8.57 -8.30
C ARG A 344 9.32 -7.35 -8.05
N ARG A 345 8.78 -6.14 -8.23
CA ARG A 345 9.48 -4.87 -7.96
C ARG A 345 9.97 -4.82 -6.53
N LEU A 346 9.09 -5.08 -5.55
CA LEU A 346 9.42 -5.06 -4.13
C LEU A 346 10.60 -5.98 -3.81
N LEU A 347 10.55 -7.23 -4.29
CA LEU A 347 11.56 -8.23 -3.96
C LEU A 347 12.87 -8.04 -4.76
N TYR A 348 12.78 -7.60 -6.01
CA TYR A 348 13.98 -7.22 -6.77
C TYR A 348 14.67 -6.00 -6.18
N GLN A 349 13.94 -5.01 -5.67
CA GLN A 349 14.51 -3.82 -5.04
C GLN A 349 15.41 -4.19 -3.85
N GLN A 350 15.08 -5.22 -3.07
CA GLN A 350 15.93 -5.71 -1.99
C GLN A 350 17.27 -6.27 -2.49
N VAL A 351 17.28 -6.96 -3.64
CA VAL A 351 18.50 -7.49 -4.25
C VAL A 351 19.34 -6.35 -4.84
N LEU A 352 18.69 -5.47 -5.60
CA LEU A 352 19.34 -4.35 -6.29
C LEU A 352 19.88 -3.29 -5.31
N ALA A 353 19.21 -3.05 -4.18
CA ALA A 353 19.69 -2.15 -3.12
C ALA A 353 21.03 -2.60 -2.52
N ASN A 354 21.36 -3.89 -2.64
CA ASN A 354 22.65 -4.46 -2.23
C ASN A 354 23.68 -4.53 -3.38
N TRP A 355 23.42 -3.85 -4.51
CA TRP A 355 24.24 -3.91 -5.72
C TRP A 355 24.45 -5.32 -6.27
N ARG A 356 23.43 -6.18 -6.13
CA ARG A 356 23.42 -7.56 -6.66
C ARG A 356 22.43 -7.67 -7.81
N VAL A 357 22.65 -8.64 -8.69
CA VAL A 357 21.75 -8.93 -9.82
C VAL A 357 20.86 -10.13 -9.48
N PRO A 358 19.52 -10.04 -9.63
CA PRO A 358 18.64 -11.18 -9.42
C PRO A 358 18.91 -12.33 -10.41
N THR A 359 19.01 -13.57 -9.91
CA THR A 359 19.24 -14.77 -10.75
C THR A 359 17.94 -15.46 -11.17
N SER A 360 16.80 -15.08 -10.61
CA SER A 360 15.51 -15.73 -10.82
C SER A 360 14.36 -14.78 -10.53
N THR A 361 13.17 -15.10 -11.05
CA THR A 361 11.94 -14.37 -10.72
C THR A 361 11.42 -14.75 -9.33
N PRO A 362 11.03 -13.78 -8.47
CA PRO A 362 10.54 -14.06 -7.13
C PRO A 362 9.07 -14.52 -7.12
N MET A 363 8.34 -14.30 -8.22
CA MET A 363 6.95 -14.72 -8.38
C MET A 363 6.69 -15.14 -9.84
N THR A 364 5.96 -16.23 -10.04
CA THR A 364 5.63 -16.81 -11.34
C THR A 364 4.26 -16.32 -11.84
N VAL A 365 4.03 -16.37 -13.16
CA VAL A 365 2.70 -16.10 -13.73
C VAL A 365 1.64 -17.10 -13.27
N ASN A 366 2.05 -18.35 -12.99
CA ASN A 366 1.15 -19.38 -12.45
C ASN A 366 0.63 -19.01 -11.05
N GLN A 367 1.47 -18.42 -10.20
CA GLN A 367 1.03 -17.92 -8.88
C GLN A 367 -0.01 -16.79 -9.04
N ALA A 368 0.24 -15.83 -9.94
CA ALA A 368 -0.73 -14.76 -10.21
C ALA A 368 -2.06 -15.31 -10.75
N PHE A 369 -2.01 -16.29 -11.67
CA PHE A 369 -3.21 -16.96 -12.20
C PHE A 369 -4.00 -17.69 -11.11
N LEU A 370 -3.31 -18.42 -10.23
CA LEU A 370 -3.96 -19.13 -9.12
C LEU A 370 -4.60 -18.17 -8.11
N LEU A 371 -3.95 -17.04 -7.79
CA LEU A 371 -4.52 -16.00 -6.92
C LEU A 371 -5.80 -15.39 -7.51
N ALA A 372 -5.86 -15.24 -8.84
CA ALA A 372 -7.01 -14.72 -9.59
C ALA A 372 -8.17 -15.73 -9.75
N THR A 373 -7.92 -17.03 -9.50
CA THR A 373 -8.88 -18.11 -9.77
C THR A 373 -9.03 -19.04 -8.57
N ARG A 374 -8.18 -20.07 -8.46
CA ARG A 374 -8.23 -21.13 -7.46
C ARG A 374 -8.29 -20.58 -6.04
N SER A 375 -7.43 -19.63 -5.70
CA SER A 375 -7.32 -19.14 -4.33
C SER A 375 -8.59 -18.43 -3.88
N GLY A 376 -9.29 -17.73 -4.77
CA GLY A 376 -10.58 -17.13 -4.45
C GLY A 376 -11.65 -18.19 -4.16
N GLY A 377 -11.67 -19.29 -4.94
CA GLY A 377 -12.53 -20.44 -4.64
C GLY A 377 -12.23 -21.06 -3.27
N LEU A 378 -10.95 -21.17 -2.90
CA LEU A 378 -10.52 -21.67 -1.59
C LEU A 378 -10.87 -20.72 -0.44
N ALA A 379 -10.72 -19.41 -0.64
CA ALA A 379 -11.11 -18.37 0.33
C ALA A 379 -12.59 -18.47 0.70
N LEU A 380 -13.43 -18.83 -0.26
CA LEU A 380 -14.87 -19.02 -0.08
C LEU A 380 -15.26 -20.46 0.32
N ARG A 381 -14.28 -21.33 0.61
CA ARG A 381 -14.48 -22.78 0.87
C ARG A 381 -15.30 -23.48 -0.21
N ARG A 382 -15.11 -23.07 -1.45
CA ARG A 382 -15.72 -23.65 -2.64
C ARG A 382 -14.64 -24.29 -3.52
N PRO A 383 -14.24 -25.52 -3.20
CA PRO A 383 -13.18 -26.19 -3.94
C PRO A 383 -13.55 -26.43 -5.41
N ASP A 384 -14.84 -26.35 -5.76
CA ASP A 384 -15.39 -26.50 -7.11
C ASP A 384 -15.46 -25.19 -7.91
N LEU A 385 -14.90 -24.07 -7.40
CA LEU A 385 -14.79 -22.77 -8.09
C LEU A 385 -13.33 -22.42 -8.39
N GLY A 386 -13.13 -21.56 -9.39
CA GLY A 386 -11.80 -21.10 -9.81
C GLY A 386 -10.92 -22.20 -10.42
N ILE A 387 -11.52 -23.32 -10.83
CA ILE A 387 -10.84 -24.45 -11.45
C ILE A 387 -11.64 -25.02 -12.63
N ILE A 388 -10.94 -25.70 -13.53
CA ILE A 388 -11.53 -26.59 -14.52
C ILE A 388 -11.11 -28.01 -14.15
N THR A 389 -12.06 -28.79 -13.64
CA THR A 389 -11.94 -30.22 -13.30
C THR A 389 -13.33 -30.85 -13.48
N GLU A 390 -13.40 -32.14 -13.81
CA GLU A 390 -14.69 -32.84 -13.84
C GLU A 390 -15.40 -32.75 -12.49
N GLY A 391 -16.69 -32.45 -12.50
CA GLY A 391 -17.52 -32.19 -11.31
C GLY A 391 -17.46 -30.75 -10.78
N ALA A 392 -16.52 -29.91 -11.23
CA ALA A 392 -16.49 -28.49 -10.86
C ALA A 392 -17.68 -27.72 -11.47
N LYS A 393 -18.00 -26.55 -10.91
CA LYS A 393 -19.03 -25.67 -11.51
C LYS A 393 -18.55 -25.20 -12.87
N ALA A 394 -19.48 -25.09 -13.81
CA ALA A 394 -19.20 -24.60 -15.16
C ALA A 394 -19.13 -23.07 -15.22
N ASP A 395 -18.17 -22.51 -14.48
CA ASP A 395 -17.80 -21.10 -14.51
C ASP A 395 -16.53 -20.96 -15.36
N VAL A 396 -16.70 -20.60 -16.63
CA VAL A 396 -15.67 -20.79 -17.68
C VAL A 396 -15.52 -19.53 -18.51
N VAL A 397 -14.29 -19.19 -18.86
CA VAL A 397 -13.94 -18.09 -19.77
C VAL A 397 -13.21 -18.64 -20.98
N VAL A 398 -13.61 -18.19 -22.16
CA VAL A 398 -12.93 -18.48 -23.44
C VAL A 398 -12.34 -17.19 -23.98
N TRP A 399 -11.05 -17.25 -24.32
CA TRP A 399 -10.26 -16.13 -24.82
C TRP A 399 -10.02 -16.29 -26.33
N ASP A 400 -10.21 -15.22 -27.09
CA ASP A 400 -9.86 -15.17 -28.50
C ASP A 400 -8.33 -15.24 -28.68
N GLY A 401 -7.81 -16.44 -28.91
CA GLY A 401 -6.39 -16.67 -29.06
C GLY A 401 -5.80 -16.21 -30.40
N GLU A 402 -6.64 -15.66 -31.30
CA GLU A 402 -6.22 -15.09 -32.58
C GLU A 402 -6.24 -13.55 -32.56
N SER A 403 -6.60 -12.94 -31.43
CA SER A 403 -6.57 -11.50 -31.26
C SER A 403 -5.14 -10.93 -31.41
N PRO A 404 -4.97 -9.66 -31.81
CA PRO A 404 -3.64 -9.06 -31.97
C PRO A 404 -2.74 -9.15 -30.74
N ALA A 405 -3.32 -9.12 -29.53
CA ALA A 405 -2.57 -9.23 -28.27
C ALA A 405 -2.07 -10.66 -28.01
N LEU A 406 -2.75 -11.66 -28.57
CA LEU A 406 -2.50 -13.08 -28.33
C LEU A 406 -1.82 -13.78 -29.51
N LEU A 407 -1.59 -13.12 -30.66
CA LEU A 407 -0.85 -13.77 -31.76
C LEU A 407 0.53 -14.30 -31.32
N GLY A 408 0.75 -15.61 -31.53
CA GLY A 408 2.03 -16.28 -31.29
C GLY A 408 2.29 -16.75 -29.86
N TRP A 409 1.27 -16.81 -29.00
CA TRP A 409 1.43 -17.37 -27.66
C TRP A 409 1.87 -18.84 -27.68
N VAL A 410 2.76 -19.20 -26.75
CA VAL A 410 3.14 -20.61 -26.50
C VAL A 410 2.64 -21.03 -25.13
N ASP A 411 2.96 -20.29 -24.07
CA ASP A 411 2.44 -20.54 -22.72
C ASP A 411 1.08 -19.85 -22.55
N PRO A 412 -0.04 -20.60 -22.40
CA PRO A 412 -1.38 -20.01 -22.28
C PRO A 412 -1.58 -19.25 -20.96
N VAL A 413 -0.88 -19.62 -19.88
CA VAL A 413 -0.98 -18.89 -18.60
C VAL A 413 -0.30 -17.54 -18.75
N ALA A 414 0.89 -17.51 -19.35
CA ALA A 414 1.57 -16.25 -19.66
C ALA A 414 0.77 -15.41 -20.67
N ALA A 415 0.14 -16.03 -21.67
CA ALA A 415 -0.72 -15.35 -22.65
C ALA A 415 -1.86 -14.61 -21.96
N VAL A 416 -2.60 -15.29 -21.08
CA VAL A 416 -3.70 -14.68 -20.32
C VAL A 416 -3.15 -13.61 -19.37
N ILE A 417 -2.20 -13.95 -18.50
CA ILE A 417 -1.77 -13.05 -17.42
C ILE A 417 -0.96 -11.86 -17.93
N LEU A 418 -0.10 -11.99 -18.93
CA LEU A 418 0.79 -10.88 -19.34
C LEU A 418 0.28 -10.12 -20.56
N HIS A 419 -0.46 -10.77 -21.47
CA HIS A 419 -0.77 -10.21 -22.79
C HIS A 419 -2.25 -9.88 -23.00
N ALA A 420 -3.16 -10.72 -22.50
CA ALA A 420 -4.59 -10.53 -22.73
C ALA A 420 -5.13 -9.22 -22.11
N SER A 421 -6.34 -8.86 -22.49
CA SER A 421 -7.13 -7.74 -21.99
C SER A 421 -8.61 -8.16 -21.93
N VAL A 422 -9.47 -7.29 -21.37
CA VAL A 422 -10.92 -7.53 -21.37
C VAL A 422 -11.50 -7.71 -22.78
N ALA A 423 -10.89 -7.10 -23.80
CA ALA A 423 -11.34 -7.23 -25.19
C ALA A 423 -11.16 -8.66 -25.73
N ASP A 424 -10.18 -9.40 -25.21
CA ASP A 424 -9.85 -10.77 -25.66
C ASP A 424 -10.78 -11.82 -25.04
N VAL A 425 -11.57 -11.46 -24.03
CA VAL A 425 -12.62 -12.33 -23.49
C VAL A 425 -13.75 -12.45 -24.52
N GLU A 426 -13.94 -13.64 -25.09
CA GLU A 426 -14.94 -13.89 -26.13
C GLU A 426 -16.22 -14.48 -25.56
N HIS A 427 -16.10 -15.52 -24.73
CA HIS A 427 -17.23 -16.17 -24.07
C HIS A 427 -17.03 -16.24 -22.56
N VAL A 428 -18.12 -16.08 -21.81
CA VAL A 428 -18.15 -16.27 -20.36
C VAL A 428 -19.41 -17.05 -20.00
N LEU A 429 -19.22 -18.09 -19.20
CA LEU A 429 -20.28 -18.95 -18.71
C LEU A 429 -20.30 -18.91 -17.18
N VAL A 430 -21.50 -18.84 -16.59
CA VAL A 430 -21.75 -18.98 -15.14
C VAL A 430 -22.78 -20.07 -14.96
N ASN A 431 -22.50 -21.08 -14.12
CA ASN A 431 -23.34 -22.29 -14.00
C ASN A 431 -23.69 -22.87 -15.40
N GLY A 432 -22.73 -22.88 -16.33
CA GLY A 432 -22.92 -23.45 -17.68
C GLY A 432 -23.78 -22.62 -18.63
N LYS A 433 -24.26 -21.44 -18.21
CA LYS A 433 -25.07 -20.54 -19.05
C LYS A 433 -24.21 -19.40 -19.57
N PHE A 434 -24.33 -19.08 -20.86
CA PHE A 434 -23.66 -17.90 -21.44
C PHE A 434 -24.19 -16.62 -20.81
N VAL A 435 -23.28 -15.87 -20.17
CA VAL A 435 -23.48 -14.46 -19.77
C VAL A 435 -22.79 -13.49 -20.71
N LYS A 436 -21.80 -13.98 -21.47
CA LYS A 436 -21.18 -13.32 -22.62
C LYS A 436 -20.93 -14.36 -23.71
N LYS A 437 -21.27 -14.03 -24.95
CA LYS A 437 -21.09 -14.89 -26.13
C LYS A 437 -20.72 -14.05 -27.34
N ASP A 438 -19.73 -14.48 -28.11
CA ASP A 438 -19.24 -13.78 -29.31
C ASP A 438 -18.90 -12.31 -29.01
N HIS A 439 -18.15 -12.08 -27.92
CA HIS A 439 -17.76 -10.77 -27.37
C HIS A 439 -18.92 -9.87 -26.89
N LYS A 440 -20.15 -10.38 -26.77
CA LYS A 440 -21.33 -9.60 -26.35
C LYS A 440 -21.98 -10.19 -25.10
N LEU A 441 -22.33 -9.33 -24.15
CA LEU A 441 -23.17 -9.72 -23.01
C LEU A 441 -24.53 -10.27 -23.50
N THR A 442 -25.02 -11.34 -22.88
CA THR A 442 -26.32 -11.97 -23.22
C THR A 442 -27.49 -11.38 -22.43
N VAL A 443 -27.31 -10.17 -21.90
CA VAL A 443 -28.26 -9.46 -21.03
C VAL A 443 -29.49 -8.99 -21.81
N PRO A 444 -30.72 -9.40 -21.42
CA PRO A 444 -31.95 -8.86 -21.98
C PRO A 444 -32.07 -7.35 -21.71
N ASN A 445 -32.55 -6.58 -22.68
CA ASN A 445 -32.81 -5.15 -22.54
C ASN A 445 -31.63 -4.31 -22.01
N TYR A 446 -30.38 -4.67 -22.33
CA TYR A 446 -29.19 -3.93 -21.88
C TYR A 446 -29.21 -2.42 -22.23
N ALA A 447 -29.95 -2.02 -23.27
CA ALA A 447 -30.16 -0.60 -23.60
C ALA A 447 -30.90 0.19 -22.50
N ASP A 448 -31.85 -0.44 -21.81
CA ASP A 448 -32.56 0.16 -20.66
C ASP A 448 -31.61 0.30 -19.46
N VAL A 449 -30.86 -0.76 -19.15
CA VAL A 449 -29.84 -0.76 -18.10
C VAL A 449 -28.85 0.39 -18.31
N LYS A 450 -28.34 0.56 -19.53
CA LYS A 450 -27.45 1.67 -19.90
C LYS A 450 -28.11 3.03 -19.66
N THR A 451 -29.37 3.19 -20.03
CA THR A 451 -30.08 4.47 -19.88
C THR A 451 -30.23 4.83 -18.41
N ARG A 452 -30.78 3.91 -17.60
CA ARG A 452 -30.97 4.09 -16.15
C ARG A 452 -29.65 4.30 -15.41
N PHE A 453 -28.61 3.55 -15.75
CA PHE A 453 -27.28 3.72 -15.15
C PHE A 453 -26.71 5.12 -15.42
N LEU A 454 -26.82 5.62 -16.66
CA LEU A 454 -26.34 6.95 -17.01
C LEU A 454 -27.14 8.06 -16.33
N GLU A 455 -28.43 7.86 -16.09
CA GLU A 455 -29.27 8.80 -15.33
C GLU A 455 -28.84 8.85 -13.86
N SER A 456 -28.70 7.68 -13.21
CA SER A 456 -28.24 7.57 -11.82
C SER A 456 -26.82 8.14 -11.65
N ALA A 457 -25.88 7.78 -12.54
CA ALA A 457 -24.51 8.28 -12.50
C ALA A 457 -24.46 9.81 -12.61
N ARG A 458 -25.20 10.44 -13.55
CA ARG A 458 -25.24 11.91 -13.65
C ARG A 458 -25.78 12.57 -12.39
N LYS A 459 -26.82 11.98 -11.80
CA LYS A 459 -27.41 12.47 -10.53
C LYS A 459 -26.37 12.40 -9.41
N ILE A 460 -25.75 11.25 -9.20
CA ILE A 460 -24.72 11.05 -8.16
C ILE A 460 -23.53 11.98 -8.38
N GLN A 461 -23.00 12.05 -9.61
CA GLN A 461 -21.89 12.93 -9.96
C GLN A 461 -22.21 14.40 -9.66
N GLN A 462 -23.44 14.85 -9.96
CA GLN A 462 -23.85 16.21 -9.65
C GLN A 462 -23.94 16.45 -8.14
N THR A 463 -24.54 15.52 -7.38
CA THR A 463 -24.61 15.62 -5.91
C THR A 463 -23.22 15.73 -5.28
N TRP A 464 -22.26 14.88 -5.68
CA TRP A 464 -20.92 14.86 -5.08
C TRP A 464 -20.03 16.02 -5.51
N LYS A 465 -20.30 16.62 -6.68
CA LYS A 465 -19.62 17.83 -7.12
C LYS A 465 -19.88 19.02 -6.19
N ASP A 466 -21.05 19.07 -5.57
CA ASP A 466 -21.48 20.16 -4.70
C ASP A 466 -21.06 19.93 -3.23
N ILE A 467 -20.57 18.74 -2.88
CA ILE A 467 -20.00 18.43 -1.57
C ILE A 467 -18.55 18.93 -1.54
N PRO A 468 -18.15 19.84 -0.64
CA PRO A 468 -16.77 20.32 -0.57
C PRO A 468 -15.79 19.20 -0.17
N PHE A 469 -14.53 19.34 -0.55
CA PHE A 469 -13.45 18.52 0.02
C PHE A 469 -13.14 19.01 1.43
N SER A 470 -13.03 18.08 2.37
CA SER A 470 -12.56 18.38 3.73
C SER A 470 -11.04 18.42 3.74
N ALA A 471 -10.47 19.38 4.47
CA ALA A 471 -9.03 19.38 4.72
C ALA A 471 -8.66 18.20 5.63
N LEU A 472 -7.59 17.49 5.27
CA LEU A 472 -7.02 16.41 6.09
C LEU A 472 -5.86 17.01 6.89
N GLU A 473 -6.17 17.56 8.07
CA GLU A 473 -5.22 18.20 8.98
C GLU A 473 -5.24 17.50 10.36
N GLY A 474 -4.12 17.53 11.07
CA GLY A 474 -4.00 16.89 12.39
C GLY A 474 -3.73 15.39 12.27
N GLU A 475 -4.58 14.57 12.88
CA GLU A 475 -4.38 13.13 13.06
C GLU A 475 -5.55 12.32 12.48
N PHE A 476 -5.26 11.14 11.97
CA PHE A 476 -6.24 10.19 11.46
C PHE A 476 -7.06 9.61 12.62
N SER A 477 -8.38 9.71 12.52
CA SER A 477 -9.31 9.46 13.64
C SER A 477 -9.21 8.06 14.26
N SER A 478 -8.89 7.04 13.46
CA SER A 478 -8.85 5.65 13.94
C SER A 478 -7.54 5.26 14.62
N SER A 479 -6.46 6.03 14.48
CA SER A 479 -5.11 5.63 14.92
C SER A 479 -4.30 6.72 15.61
N GLU A 480 -4.77 7.97 15.61
CA GLU A 480 -4.01 9.15 16.05
C GLU A 480 -2.71 9.38 15.23
N ALA A 481 -2.55 8.71 14.09
CA ALA A 481 -1.39 8.91 13.22
C ALA A 481 -1.49 10.27 12.51
N PRO A 482 -0.42 11.08 12.46
CA PRO A 482 -0.47 12.39 11.82
C PRO A 482 -0.68 12.26 10.30
N TYR A 483 -1.48 13.16 9.74
CA TYR A 483 -1.56 13.31 8.28
C TYR A 483 -0.24 13.88 7.74
N GLU A 484 0.32 13.24 6.72
CA GLU A 484 1.51 13.73 6.00
C GLU A 484 1.23 13.69 4.50
N ALA A 485 1.56 14.78 3.80
CA ALA A 485 1.45 14.83 2.35
C ALA A 485 2.57 14.02 1.69
N PRO A 486 2.28 13.12 0.72
CA PRO A 486 3.32 12.42 -0.01
C PRO A 486 4.11 13.40 -0.88
N LEU A 487 5.35 13.01 -1.23
CA LEU A 487 6.11 13.73 -2.25
C LEU A 487 5.34 13.76 -3.58
N SER A 488 5.17 14.94 -4.15
CA SER A 488 4.51 15.13 -5.43
C SER A 488 5.47 14.84 -6.59
N VAL A 489 4.96 14.17 -7.63
CA VAL A 489 5.66 14.02 -8.91
C VAL A 489 4.86 14.78 -9.96
N ASP A 490 5.52 15.70 -10.66
CA ASP A 490 4.93 16.47 -11.76
C ASP A 490 5.68 16.18 -13.07
N VAL A 491 5.02 16.36 -14.21
CA VAL A 491 5.56 16.21 -15.57
C VAL A 491 6.40 17.40 -16.01
N LEU A 492 6.62 18.38 -15.12
CA LEU A 492 7.56 19.46 -15.36
C LEU A 492 8.94 18.87 -15.64
N ALA A 493 9.65 19.45 -16.60
CA ALA A 493 11.05 19.12 -16.79
C ALA A 493 11.76 19.38 -15.46
N GLY A 494 12.29 18.33 -14.84
CA GLY A 494 13.23 18.51 -13.73
C GLY A 494 14.39 19.38 -14.18
N GLY A 495 15.14 19.94 -13.24
CA GLY A 495 16.48 20.45 -13.56
C GLY A 495 17.31 19.39 -14.29
N GLU A 496 18.45 19.79 -14.88
CA GLU A 496 19.29 18.92 -15.73
C GLU A 496 19.71 17.58 -15.07
N SER A 497 19.58 17.45 -13.74
CA SER A 497 19.90 16.26 -12.96
C SER A 497 18.79 15.21 -12.88
N GLY A 498 17.53 15.53 -13.20
CA GLY A 498 16.40 14.59 -13.07
C GLY A 498 16.00 14.20 -11.64
N TYR A 499 16.67 14.75 -10.63
CA TYR A 499 16.24 14.73 -9.23
C TYR A 499 15.44 16.01 -8.98
N GLY A 500 14.20 15.89 -8.51
CA GLY A 500 13.35 17.04 -8.23
C GLY A 500 14.07 18.06 -7.33
N THR A 501 13.92 19.34 -7.64
CA THR A 501 14.43 20.45 -6.80
C THR A 501 13.56 20.56 -5.55
N THR A 502 13.87 19.79 -4.50
CA THR A 502 13.22 19.89 -3.18
C THR A 502 14.17 20.36 -2.08
N ALA A 503 15.16 21.19 -2.42
CA ALA A 503 15.99 21.84 -1.42
C ALA A 503 15.93 23.35 -1.65
N SER A 504 15.52 24.07 -0.61
CA SER A 504 15.75 25.52 -0.44
C SER A 504 17.13 25.89 -1.01
N GLU A 505 17.14 26.60 -2.14
CA GLU A 505 18.38 26.90 -2.86
C GLU A 505 19.25 27.95 -2.15
N MET A 506 18.91 28.39 -0.93
CA MET A 506 19.70 29.39 -0.19
C MET A 506 19.71 29.14 1.33
N VAL A 507 20.90 29.22 1.91
CA VAL A 507 21.11 29.28 3.37
C VAL A 507 20.35 30.45 3.97
N GLN A 508 19.61 30.20 5.05
CA GLN A 508 18.94 31.27 5.78
C GLN A 508 19.92 32.12 6.60
N TYR A 509 19.76 33.44 6.49
CA TYR A 509 20.48 34.44 7.28
C TYR A 509 19.51 35.14 8.23
N LEU A 510 19.60 34.84 9.52
CA LEU A 510 18.68 35.33 10.54
C LEU A 510 19.42 36.20 11.56
N TYR A 511 18.83 37.32 11.97
CA TYR A 511 19.40 38.14 13.05
C TYR A 511 19.26 37.45 14.41
N GLN A 512 20.20 37.69 15.33
CA GLN A 512 20.17 37.13 16.70
C GLN A 512 18.81 37.32 17.41
N GLU A 513 18.10 38.41 17.12
CA GLU A 513 16.79 38.77 17.66
C GLU A 513 15.60 37.93 17.11
N ALA A 514 15.80 37.11 16.08
CA ALA A 514 14.74 36.28 15.47
C ALA A 514 14.15 35.24 16.43
N GLY A 515 14.83 34.95 17.55
CA GLY A 515 14.38 34.03 18.58
C GLY A 515 14.70 32.56 18.27
N LEU A 516 14.74 31.74 19.33
CA LEU A 516 15.23 30.35 19.27
C LEU A 516 14.47 29.49 18.23
N GLN A 517 13.15 29.66 18.12
CA GLN A 517 12.34 28.83 17.24
C GLN A 517 12.67 29.06 15.76
N ALA A 518 13.01 30.28 15.35
CA ALA A 518 13.39 30.59 13.98
C ALA A 518 14.70 29.88 13.59
N PHE A 519 15.67 29.84 14.51
CA PHE A 519 16.92 29.09 14.28
C PHE A 519 16.68 27.58 14.23
N ILE A 520 15.79 27.05 15.08
CA ILE A 520 15.42 25.63 15.02
C ILE A 520 14.79 25.32 13.67
N SER A 521 13.80 26.10 13.22
CA SER A 521 13.14 25.88 11.94
C SER A 521 14.12 25.93 10.75
N ALA A 522 15.03 26.91 10.71
CA ALA A 522 16.06 26.99 9.68
C ALA A 522 17.00 25.76 9.69
N ILE A 523 17.38 25.29 10.88
CA ILE A 523 18.21 24.08 11.01
C ILE A 523 17.45 22.82 10.61
N GLU A 524 16.17 22.70 10.93
CA GLU A 524 15.36 21.55 10.52
C GLU A 524 15.16 21.51 9.00
N GLU A 525 15.01 22.68 8.37
CA GLU A 525 14.79 22.85 6.93
C GLU A 525 16.07 22.72 6.09
N ASP A 526 17.12 23.47 6.43
CA ASP A 526 18.35 23.59 5.62
C ASP A 526 19.53 22.80 6.19
N GLY A 527 19.43 22.33 7.44
CA GLY A 527 20.51 21.68 8.18
C GLY A 527 21.60 22.64 8.63
N CYS A 528 21.43 23.94 8.38
CA CYS A 528 22.31 25.00 8.78
C CYS A 528 21.61 26.37 8.82
N VAL A 529 22.25 27.35 9.44
CA VAL A 529 21.77 28.74 9.49
C VAL A 529 22.94 29.70 9.74
N VAL A 530 22.89 30.90 9.15
CA VAL A 530 23.78 32.01 9.50
C VAL A 530 23.05 32.94 10.48
N ILE A 531 23.68 33.19 11.63
CA ILE A 531 23.22 34.11 12.65
C ILE A 531 23.94 35.45 12.49
N LYS A 532 23.21 36.47 12.09
CA LYS A 532 23.68 37.86 12.01
C LYS A 532 23.72 38.49 13.40
N ASP A 533 24.70 39.36 13.61
CA ASP A 533 24.94 40.05 14.89
C ASP A 533 25.05 39.07 16.08
N PHE A 534 25.74 37.94 15.87
CA PHE A 534 25.90 36.89 16.89
C PHE A 534 26.71 37.36 18.10
N THR A 535 27.79 38.12 17.85
CA THR A 535 28.67 38.64 18.89
C THR A 535 29.22 40.02 18.51
N ASP A 536 29.71 40.75 19.52
CA ASP A 536 30.29 42.07 19.31
C ASP A 536 31.79 42.03 19.03
N GLN A 537 32.29 43.14 18.49
CA GLN A 537 33.69 43.24 18.08
C GLN A 537 34.67 43.13 19.25
N THR A 538 34.28 43.62 20.42
CA THR A 538 35.13 43.60 21.63
C THR A 538 35.36 42.17 22.09
N SER A 539 34.32 41.34 22.03
CA SER A 539 34.36 39.93 22.39
C SER A 539 35.24 39.14 21.43
N LEU A 540 35.17 39.42 20.13
CA LEU A 540 36.05 38.80 19.14
C LEU A 540 37.51 39.22 19.29
N ASP A 541 37.77 40.50 19.57
CA ASP A 541 39.15 40.98 19.80
C ASP A 541 39.76 40.31 21.03
N ALA A 542 38.98 40.17 22.11
CA ALA A 542 39.41 39.46 23.32
C ALA A 542 39.67 37.96 23.05
N ALA A 543 38.79 37.29 22.31
CA ALA A 543 38.97 35.89 21.93
C ALA A 543 40.22 35.71 21.05
N HIS A 544 40.46 36.62 20.12
CA HIS A 544 41.65 36.64 19.28
C HIS A 544 42.93 36.78 20.10
N GLU A 545 42.98 37.73 21.04
CA GLU A 545 44.13 37.92 21.95
C GLU A 545 44.44 36.66 22.77
N GLU A 546 43.41 35.92 23.20
CA GLU A 546 43.55 34.67 23.96
C GLU A 546 44.18 33.55 23.11
N VAL A 547 43.78 33.43 21.84
CA VAL A 547 44.27 32.36 20.94
C VAL A 547 45.57 32.72 20.22
N GLN A 548 45.92 34.01 20.12
CA GLN A 548 47.07 34.49 19.36
C GLN A 548 48.41 33.84 19.74
N PRO A 549 48.73 33.56 21.02
CA PRO A 549 49.95 32.85 21.39
C PRO A 549 50.03 31.44 20.77
N TYR A 550 48.89 30.75 20.67
CA TYR A 550 48.79 29.41 20.09
C TYR A 550 48.86 29.44 18.57
N LEU A 551 48.21 30.41 17.93
CA LEU A 551 48.32 30.63 16.48
C LEU A 551 49.77 30.93 16.08
N ASN A 552 50.46 31.81 16.81
CA ASN A 552 51.87 32.12 16.61
C ASN A 552 52.78 30.89 16.79
N ALA A 553 52.47 30.02 17.76
CA ALA A 553 53.22 28.78 17.98
C ALA A 553 52.97 27.73 16.88
N SER A 554 51.75 27.68 16.32
CA SER A 554 51.35 26.75 15.27
C SER A 554 51.94 27.11 13.90
N LEU A 555 52.12 28.41 13.60
CA LEU A 555 52.77 28.92 12.38
C LEU A 555 54.23 28.45 12.20
N ALA A 556 54.88 27.92 13.24
CA ALA A 556 56.22 27.35 13.17
C ALA A 556 56.27 25.91 12.62
N GLN A 557 55.12 25.26 12.37
CA GLN A 557 55.02 23.91 11.80
C GLN A 557 54.40 23.95 10.40
N SER A 558 55.05 23.36 9.39
CA SER A 558 54.56 23.38 8.01
C SER A 558 53.35 22.44 7.82
N GLY A 559 52.16 22.99 7.63
CA GLY A 559 50.91 22.25 7.40
C GLY A 559 49.67 23.07 7.79
N SER A 560 48.48 22.46 7.65
CA SER A 560 47.20 23.02 8.14
C SER A 560 47.33 23.45 9.61
N THR A 561 47.26 24.75 9.86
CA THR A 561 47.25 25.37 11.18
C THR A 561 45.88 25.21 11.83
N ILE A 562 45.84 24.96 13.14
CA ILE A 562 44.59 24.91 13.91
C ILE A 562 43.83 26.23 13.70
N GLY A 563 42.59 26.15 13.18
CA GLY A 563 41.66 27.27 13.09
C GLY A 563 41.88 28.27 11.94
N ALA A 564 42.82 28.05 11.02
CA ALA A 564 43.20 29.03 10.00
C ALA A 564 43.44 28.40 8.61
N LEU A 565 42.75 28.91 7.57
CA LEU A 565 43.07 28.64 6.16
C LEU A 565 44.01 29.71 5.62
N ASN A 566 45.14 29.28 5.06
CA ASN A 566 46.17 30.18 4.52
C ASN A 566 46.09 30.27 3.00
N ALA A 567 46.69 31.33 2.44
CA ALA A 567 46.91 31.49 0.99
C ALA A 567 47.41 30.21 0.31
N GLY A 568 46.72 29.79 -0.77
CA GLY A 568 47.05 28.59 -1.54
C GLY A 568 46.43 27.27 -1.04
N SER A 569 45.63 27.30 0.03
CA SER A 569 44.93 26.11 0.54
C SER A 569 43.90 25.58 -0.48
N GLN A 570 43.97 24.28 -0.78
CA GLN A 570 43.02 23.60 -1.66
C GLN A 570 41.71 23.29 -0.93
N SER A 571 40.62 23.17 -1.69
CA SER A 571 39.33 22.83 -1.13
C SER A 571 39.30 21.40 -0.57
N THR A 572 38.60 21.15 0.54
CA THR A 572 38.44 19.79 1.08
C THR A 572 37.23 19.10 0.49
N GLU A 573 37.27 17.77 0.33
CA GLU A 573 36.09 17.00 -0.08
C GLU A 573 34.89 17.28 0.84
N LEU A 574 33.68 17.30 0.27
CA LEU A 574 32.45 17.43 1.04
C LEU A 574 32.27 16.19 1.92
N HIS A 575 32.01 16.41 3.19
CA HIS A 575 31.84 15.36 4.19
C HIS A 575 30.82 15.76 5.25
N ARG A 576 30.46 14.77 6.06
CA ARG A 576 29.72 14.93 7.31
C ARG A 576 30.70 14.86 8.47
N ASP A 577 30.46 15.61 9.53
CA ASP A 577 31.32 15.60 10.73
C ASP A 577 30.91 14.53 11.73
N ASP A 578 29.64 14.13 11.74
CA ASP A 578 29.17 13.04 12.60
C ASP A 578 29.70 11.64 12.19
N LYS A 579 30.41 11.55 11.05
CA LYS A 579 31.15 10.34 10.63
C LYS A 579 32.15 9.87 11.69
N HIS A 580 32.69 10.80 12.50
CA HIS A 580 33.64 10.48 13.58
C HIS A 580 33.01 9.61 14.66
N HIS A 581 31.67 9.64 14.79
CA HIS A 581 30.90 8.82 15.71
C HIS A 581 30.32 7.56 15.06
N HIS A 582 30.74 7.25 13.82
CA HIS A 582 30.15 6.18 13.01
C HIS A 582 28.63 6.32 12.85
N ALA A 583 28.14 7.56 12.73
CA ALA A 583 26.75 7.84 12.42
C ALA A 583 26.34 7.11 11.15
N SER A 584 25.15 6.50 11.15
CA SER A 584 24.55 5.91 9.96
C SER A 584 23.22 6.59 9.68
N HIS A 585 23.09 7.18 8.50
CA HIS A 585 21.91 7.92 8.09
C HIS A 585 21.10 7.14 7.07
N ILE A 586 19.83 6.97 7.39
CA ILE A 586 18.82 6.51 6.44
C ILE A 586 18.21 7.76 5.79
N GLU A 587 18.03 7.69 4.47
CA GLU A 587 17.37 8.74 3.71
C GLU A 587 15.97 9.01 4.28
N ALA A 588 15.64 10.28 4.48
CA ALA A 588 14.31 10.69 4.94
C ALA A 588 13.80 11.88 4.11
N SER A 589 12.49 12.05 4.09
CA SER A 589 11.83 13.21 3.45
C SER A 589 12.00 14.51 4.24
N HIS A 590 12.18 14.43 5.56
CA HIS A 590 12.33 15.59 6.43
C HIS A 590 13.27 15.31 7.63
N TYR A 591 13.70 16.36 8.32
CA TYR A 591 14.48 16.24 9.55
C TYR A 591 13.59 15.88 10.74
N THR A 592 14.02 14.92 11.56
CA THR A 592 13.35 14.55 12.81
C THR A 592 14.27 14.80 13.99
N LYS A 593 13.75 15.45 15.04
CA LYS A 593 14.54 15.78 16.23
C LYS A 593 15.20 14.54 16.82
N GLY A 594 16.52 14.60 17.00
CA GLY A 594 17.31 13.50 17.59
C GLY A 594 17.93 12.55 16.57
N ARG A 595 17.71 12.74 15.26
CA ARG A 595 18.42 11.99 14.22
C ARG A 595 19.89 12.39 14.10
N ASP A 596 20.18 13.67 14.33
CA ASP A 596 21.54 14.17 14.33
C ASP A 596 22.13 14.08 15.72
N MET A 597 23.44 13.88 15.77
CA MET A 597 24.18 13.69 17.00
C MET A 597 25.23 14.77 17.25
N LEU A 598 25.45 15.67 16.29
CA LEU A 598 26.50 16.68 16.33
C LEU A 598 26.01 18.02 15.77
N LEU A 599 26.45 19.11 16.39
CA LEU A 599 26.16 20.48 15.99
C LEU A 599 27.48 21.27 15.97
N GLY A 600 27.80 21.85 14.82
CA GLY A 600 28.94 22.74 14.64
C GLY A 600 28.53 24.21 14.77
N LEU A 601 29.37 25.00 15.42
CA LEU A 601 29.30 26.45 15.48
C LEU A 601 30.62 27.04 14.97
N PHE A 602 30.52 27.93 13.99
CA PHE A 602 31.64 28.56 13.31
C PHE A 602 31.52 30.07 13.51
N VAL A 603 32.50 30.71 14.14
CA VAL A 603 32.52 32.15 14.39
C VAL A 603 33.76 32.75 13.74
N PRO A 604 33.63 33.61 12.71
CA PRO A 604 34.76 34.08 11.94
C PRO A 604 35.42 35.31 12.59
N GLU A 605 36.75 35.34 12.62
CA GLU A 605 37.52 36.50 13.08
C GLU A 605 37.76 37.53 11.96
N CYS A 606 37.43 37.18 10.71
CA CYS A 606 37.52 38.06 9.55
C CYS A 606 36.29 37.86 8.65
N ASP A 607 36.06 38.75 7.70
CA ASP A 607 35.06 38.49 6.66
C ASP A 607 35.45 37.24 5.87
N ILE A 608 34.49 36.35 5.64
CA ILE A 608 34.59 35.13 4.86
C ILE A 608 33.78 35.30 3.59
N PHE A 609 34.43 35.07 2.46
CA PHE A 609 33.85 35.15 1.13
C PHE A 609 34.53 34.11 0.24
N GLU A 610 33.94 33.81 -0.92
CA GLU A 610 34.38 32.71 -1.77
C GLU A 610 35.92 32.65 -1.98
N ALA A 611 36.54 33.77 -2.35
CA ALA A 611 37.97 33.82 -2.69
C ALA A 611 38.93 33.59 -1.50
N ASN A 612 38.50 33.81 -0.25
CA ASN A 612 39.29 33.46 0.93
C ASN A 612 38.89 32.11 1.55
N GLY A 613 38.18 31.28 0.77
CA GLY A 613 37.85 29.91 1.10
C GLY A 613 36.61 29.79 1.97
N ALA A 614 35.49 30.42 1.61
CA ALA A 614 34.21 30.22 2.29
C ALA A 614 33.86 28.73 2.49
N THR A 615 33.14 28.40 3.57
CA THR A 615 32.72 27.02 3.82
C THR A 615 31.70 26.62 2.75
N ARG A 616 32.00 25.56 2.01
CA ARG A 616 31.11 24.97 1.01
C ARG A 616 30.14 24.05 1.69
N ILE A 617 28.86 24.15 1.36
CA ILE A 617 27.78 23.43 2.01
C ILE A 617 26.75 23.01 0.98
N VAL A 618 25.98 21.98 1.31
CA VAL A 618 24.82 21.56 0.52
C VAL A 618 23.58 21.66 1.42
N PRO A 619 22.90 22.81 1.45
CA PRO A 619 21.68 22.98 2.25
C PRO A 619 20.66 21.89 1.95
N GLY A 620 19.98 21.39 3.00
CA GLY A 620 19.00 20.32 2.86
C GLY A 620 19.59 18.92 2.66
N SER A 621 20.92 18.74 2.82
CA SER A 621 21.57 17.43 2.69
C SER A 621 21.65 16.60 3.96
N HIS A 622 21.30 17.18 5.12
CA HIS A 622 21.20 16.50 6.42
C HIS A 622 20.15 15.36 6.47
N PRO A 623 19.04 15.37 5.69
CA PRO A 623 18.15 14.22 5.61
C PRO A 623 18.64 13.09 4.69
N TRP A 624 19.68 13.30 3.87
CA TRP A 624 20.12 12.30 2.90
C TRP A 624 20.69 11.05 3.57
N GLY A 625 20.52 9.88 2.94
CA GLY A 625 21.10 8.63 3.44
C GLY A 625 22.60 8.50 3.15
N ASP A 626 23.23 7.45 3.70
CA ASP A 626 24.67 7.17 3.52
C ASP A 626 25.07 6.67 2.12
N ARG A 627 24.10 6.53 1.20
CA ARG A 627 24.43 6.26 -0.21
C ARG A 627 25.25 7.44 -0.73
N LYS A 628 26.37 7.16 -1.40
CA LYS A 628 27.25 8.20 -1.96
C LYS A 628 26.40 9.23 -2.71
N PRO A 629 26.37 10.51 -2.28
CA PRO A 629 25.59 11.51 -2.98
C PRO A 629 26.13 11.67 -4.40
N ASP A 630 25.24 11.77 -5.37
CA ASP A 630 25.62 12.13 -6.73
C ASP A 630 25.81 13.65 -6.77
N PHE A 631 27.01 14.12 -6.41
CA PHE A 631 27.37 15.54 -6.54
C PHE A 631 27.52 15.99 -8.02
N LEU A 632 26.99 15.21 -8.98
CA LEU A 632 27.28 15.25 -10.43
C LEU A 632 28.79 15.09 -10.74
N PRO A 633 29.18 14.80 -12.00
CA PRO A 633 30.59 14.60 -12.36
C PRO A 633 31.52 15.79 -12.09
N ASP A 634 30.96 17.00 -11.92
CA ASP A 634 31.71 18.24 -11.63
C ASP A 634 31.87 18.52 -10.12
N GLY A 635 31.11 17.84 -9.26
CA GLY A 635 31.15 18.02 -7.81
C GLY A 635 30.61 19.36 -7.30
N GLN A 636 29.84 20.11 -8.11
CA GLN A 636 29.39 21.47 -7.77
C GLN A 636 27.87 21.64 -7.68
N SER A 637 27.08 20.68 -8.15
CA SER A 637 25.62 20.79 -8.14
C SER A 637 25.06 20.90 -6.71
N GLY A 638 24.31 21.96 -6.42
CA GLY A 638 23.72 22.23 -5.10
C GLY A 638 24.71 22.71 -4.03
N VAL A 639 25.98 22.90 -4.38
CA VAL A 639 27.02 23.39 -3.45
C VAL A 639 26.99 24.92 -3.40
N GLN A 640 26.91 25.47 -2.19
CA GLN A 640 26.89 26.91 -1.93
C GLN A 640 28.05 27.31 -1.01
N ASN A 641 28.46 28.57 -1.09
CA ASN A 641 29.45 29.17 -0.20
C ASN A 641 28.74 29.89 0.95
N ALA A 642 28.97 29.45 2.19
CA ALA A 642 28.56 30.17 3.39
C ALA A 642 29.51 31.36 3.62
N GLU A 643 29.16 32.51 3.05
CA GLU A 643 29.85 33.77 3.29
C GLU A 643 29.40 34.38 4.62
N LEU A 644 30.34 34.94 5.38
CA LEU A 644 30.10 35.44 6.73
C LEU A 644 30.81 36.77 6.93
N LYS A 645 30.18 37.68 7.67
CA LYS A 645 30.84 38.87 8.20
C LYS A 645 31.45 38.59 9.55
N ARG A 646 32.56 39.28 9.86
CA ARG A 646 33.11 39.29 11.22
C ARG A 646 32.02 39.71 12.21
N GLY A 647 31.77 38.89 13.23
CA GLY A 647 30.67 39.10 14.20
C GLY A 647 29.42 38.24 13.95
N GLU A 648 29.30 37.60 12.80
CA GLU A 648 28.26 36.62 12.52
C GLU A 648 28.65 35.22 13.03
N ALA A 649 27.75 34.26 12.93
CA ALA A 649 28.06 32.86 13.20
C ALA A 649 27.35 31.93 12.21
N PHE A 650 27.98 30.82 11.86
CA PHE A 650 27.38 29.76 11.07
C PHE A 650 27.16 28.52 11.94
N VAL A 651 25.93 28.05 12.00
CA VAL A 651 25.53 26.85 12.73
C VAL A 651 25.16 25.77 11.74
N VAL A 652 25.65 24.54 11.96
CA VAL A 652 25.48 23.42 11.03
C VAL A 652 25.29 22.10 11.76
N LEU A 653 24.42 21.25 11.23
CA LEU A 653 24.24 19.87 11.70
C LEU A 653 25.37 18.97 11.21
N GLY A 654 25.77 18.00 12.04
CA GLY A 654 26.85 17.06 11.72
C GLY A 654 26.58 16.20 10.49
N SER A 655 25.30 15.95 10.19
CA SER A 655 24.85 15.21 9.01
C SER A 655 24.76 16.06 7.73
N LEU A 656 24.96 17.38 7.79
CA LEU A 656 25.02 18.21 6.58
C LEU A 656 26.34 18.01 5.85
N TYR A 657 26.29 17.76 4.53
CA TYR A 657 27.51 17.74 3.71
C TYR A 657 28.10 19.15 3.59
N HIS A 658 29.36 19.27 4.00
CA HIS A 658 30.11 20.52 3.91
C HIS A 658 31.63 20.29 3.76
N GLY A 659 32.38 21.35 3.50
CA GLY A 659 33.84 21.31 3.42
C GLY A 659 34.44 22.71 3.23
N ALA A 660 35.73 22.88 3.52
CA ALA A 660 36.41 24.14 3.28
C ALA A 660 36.53 24.46 1.78
N GLY A 661 36.22 25.70 1.41
CA GLY A 661 36.47 26.23 0.07
C GLY A 661 37.96 26.47 -0.19
N GLN A 662 38.29 26.70 -1.47
CA GLN A 662 39.66 27.02 -1.86
C GLN A 662 40.01 28.46 -1.46
N TYR A 663 41.17 28.64 -0.83
CA TYR A 663 41.72 29.97 -0.58
C TYR A 663 42.53 30.41 -1.81
N SER A 664 41.93 31.24 -2.68
CA SER A 664 42.48 31.60 -3.98
C SER A 664 43.28 32.91 -4.00
N LEU A 665 43.27 33.68 -2.91
CA LEU A 665 44.10 34.90 -2.79
C LEU A 665 45.59 34.56 -2.59
N GLU A 666 46.47 35.42 -3.13
CA GLU A 666 47.92 35.24 -3.08
C GLU A 666 48.53 35.34 -1.68
N THR A 667 47.89 36.10 -0.79
CA THR A 667 48.35 36.36 0.59
C THR A 667 47.16 36.49 1.54
N GLY A 668 47.34 36.10 2.80
CA GLY A 668 46.34 36.27 3.86
C GLY A 668 46.01 34.97 4.59
N CYS A 669 45.14 35.09 5.59
CA CYS A 669 44.66 34.01 6.44
C CYS A 669 43.17 34.22 6.74
N ARG A 670 42.39 33.13 6.77
CA ARG A 670 40.97 33.09 7.18
C ARG A 670 40.87 32.33 8.50
N THR A 671 40.69 33.04 9.60
CA THR A 671 40.61 32.47 10.95
C THR A 671 39.16 32.31 11.40
N VAL A 672 38.82 31.12 11.91
CA VAL A 672 37.47 30.77 12.38
C VAL A 672 37.58 29.98 13.67
N HIS A 673 36.85 30.41 14.70
CA HIS A 673 36.63 29.58 15.89
C HIS A 673 35.56 28.54 15.57
N ILE A 674 35.92 27.26 15.68
CA ILE A 674 35.03 26.14 15.40
C ILE A 674 34.80 25.38 16.69
N MET A 675 33.53 25.18 17.03
CA MET A 675 33.10 24.48 18.23
C MET A 675 32.09 23.41 17.85
N PHE A 676 32.45 22.14 18.06
CA PHE A 676 31.54 21.02 17.88
C PHE A 676 30.94 20.57 19.21
N MET A 677 29.64 20.35 19.19
CA MET A 677 28.85 19.89 20.33
C MET A 677 28.14 18.60 19.92
N CYS A 678 28.33 17.54 20.68
CA CYS A 678 27.59 16.29 20.46
C CYS A 678 26.46 16.14 21.49
N SER A 679 25.51 15.25 21.21
CA SER A 679 24.50 14.87 22.21
C SER A 679 25.17 14.25 23.45
N GLY A 680 24.44 14.15 24.57
CA GLY A 680 25.02 13.66 25.83
C GLY A 680 25.30 12.15 25.88
N VAL A 681 25.01 11.41 24.80
CA VAL A 681 25.19 9.95 24.69
C VAL A 681 26.44 9.50 23.92
N PRO A 682 26.92 10.21 22.87
CA PRO A 682 28.24 9.98 22.29
C PRO A 682 29.38 10.50 23.16
N ARG A 683 30.57 9.99 22.89
CA ARG A 683 31.83 10.50 23.43
C ARG A 683 32.30 11.69 22.59
N GLN A 684 32.85 12.72 23.22
CA GLN A 684 33.49 13.85 22.54
C GLN A 684 34.70 13.37 21.72
N GLU A 685 34.94 14.01 20.57
CA GLU A 685 36.07 13.69 19.67
C GLU A 685 37.42 13.94 20.36
N GLU A 686 37.57 15.11 20.98
CA GLU A 686 38.65 15.40 21.91
C GLU A 686 38.18 15.15 23.35
N ILE A 687 39.06 14.59 24.19
CA ILE A 687 38.74 14.28 25.59
C ILE A 687 39.25 15.42 26.49
N PRO A 688 38.38 16.27 27.05
CA PRO A 688 38.81 17.52 27.69
C PRO A 688 39.68 17.29 28.93
N TYR A 689 39.47 16.19 29.67
CA TYR A 689 40.27 15.87 30.87
C TYR A 689 41.68 15.36 30.56
N LEU A 690 41.97 15.02 29.29
CA LEU A 690 43.32 14.63 28.86
C LEU A 690 44.04 15.78 28.12
N SER A 691 43.29 16.79 27.69
CA SER A 691 43.77 17.79 26.73
C SER A 691 43.95 19.16 27.39
N TYR A 692 43.06 19.55 28.31
CA TYR A 692 43.18 20.83 29.02
C TYR A 692 43.84 20.67 30.39
N PRO A 693 44.80 21.54 30.75
CA PRO A 693 45.35 21.58 32.10
C PRO A 693 44.24 21.85 33.13
N ILE A 694 44.22 21.05 34.21
CA ILE A 694 43.20 21.15 35.27
C ILE A 694 43.15 22.56 35.87
N GLU A 695 44.31 23.20 36.03
CA GLU A 695 44.40 24.54 36.61
C GLU A 695 43.73 25.61 35.74
N ASP A 696 43.79 25.47 34.41
CA ASP A 696 43.11 26.39 33.49
C ASP A 696 41.59 26.17 33.57
N VAL A 697 41.15 24.91 33.56
CA VAL A 697 39.72 24.57 33.64
C VAL A 697 39.07 25.04 34.93
N LYS A 698 39.80 25.09 36.05
CA LYS A 698 39.30 25.65 37.32
C LYS A 698 38.90 27.12 37.20
N THR A 699 39.52 27.87 36.29
CA THR A 699 39.19 29.28 36.03
C THR A 699 37.90 29.44 35.21
N TYR A 700 37.46 28.40 34.50
CA TYR A 700 36.32 28.47 33.61
C TYR A 700 34.99 28.52 34.36
N SER A 701 34.03 29.23 33.78
CA SER A 701 32.67 29.29 34.29
C SER A 701 32.06 27.88 34.41
N LYS A 702 31.08 27.70 35.30
CA LYS A 702 30.40 26.41 35.44
C LYS A 702 29.79 25.95 34.10
N LEU A 703 29.19 26.88 33.36
CA LEU A 703 28.58 26.59 32.06
C LEU A 703 29.60 26.03 31.06
N VAL A 704 30.77 26.67 30.96
CA VAL A 704 31.85 26.23 30.07
C VAL A 704 32.36 24.85 30.49
N ARG A 705 32.57 24.62 31.79
CA ARG A 705 32.96 23.31 32.32
C ARG A 705 31.95 22.21 31.96
N ASP A 706 30.66 22.47 32.17
CA ASP A 706 29.59 21.52 31.83
C ASP A 706 29.57 21.22 30.32
N ARG A 707 29.76 22.23 29.46
CA ARG A 707 29.80 22.09 27.98
C ARG A 707 31.06 21.39 27.47
N LEU A 708 32.19 21.60 28.12
CA LEU A 708 33.43 20.84 27.93
C LEU A 708 33.33 19.43 28.55
N GLY A 709 32.16 18.96 28.94
CA GLY A 709 31.96 17.61 29.44
C GLY A 709 32.45 17.38 30.87
N TRP A 710 32.88 18.37 31.64
CA TRP A 710 33.35 18.18 33.03
C TRP A 710 32.26 17.77 34.03
N LYS A 711 31.07 17.41 33.55
CA LYS A 711 29.95 16.85 34.31
C LYS A 711 29.55 15.50 33.70
N ARG A 712 29.16 14.54 34.55
CA ARG A 712 28.51 13.30 34.11
C ARG A 712 27.21 13.61 33.35
N SER A 713 27.06 13.00 32.17
CA SER A 713 25.81 13.01 31.42
C SER A 713 24.82 12.01 32.05
N GLU A 714 23.59 12.44 32.29
CA GLU A 714 22.58 11.59 32.93
C GLU A 714 22.11 10.47 31.97
N PRO A 715 21.85 9.25 32.48
CA PRO A 715 21.98 8.87 33.88
C PRO A 715 23.42 8.56 34.32
N ASN A 716 24.26 8.00 33.43
CA ASN A 716 25.53 7.38 33.85
C ASN A 716 26.69 7.44 32.81
N LEU A 717 26.72 8.39 31.87
CA LEU A 717 27.78 8.46 30.85
C LEU A 717 28.85 9.54 31.18
N GLY A 718 30.10 9.27 30.80
CA GLY A 718 31.23 10.20 30.97
C GLY A 718 31.92 10.15 32.34
N TRP A 719 32.30 8.97 32.83
CA TRP A 719 33.01 8.83 34.12
C TRP A 719 34.53 8.93 33.96
N VAL A 720 35.19 9.42 35.01
CA VAL A 720 36.62 9.20 35.26
C VAL A 720 36.75 8.50 36.62
N ASP A 721 37.42 7.35 36.67
CA ASP A 721 37.55 6.53 37.88
C ASP A 721 36.22 6.27 38.62
N LEU A 722 35.17 5.97 37.86
CA LEU A 722 33.79 5.74 38.34
C LEU A 722 33.15 6.94 39.08
N LYS A 723 33.66 8.16 38.86
CA LYS A 723 33.16 9.41 39.44
C LYS A 723 32.83 10.43 38.35
N SER A 724 31.99 11.41 38.70
CA SER A 724 31.76 12.61 37.86
C SER A 724 33.10 13.33 37.67
N PRO A 725 33.52 13.70 36.43
CA PRO A 725 34.79 14.35 36.16
C PRO A 725 35.05 15.63 36.99
N GLU A 726 34.00 16.27 37.50
CA GLU A 726 34.06 17.37 38.47
C GLU A 726 34.98 17.07 39.67
N TYR A 727 35.18 15.81 40.03
CA TYR A 727 36.05 15.43 41.14
C TYR A 727 37.54 15.75 40.87
N LEU A 728 37.97 15.81 39.61
CA LEU A 728 39.33 16.19 39.21
C LEU A 728 39.62 17.68 39.42
N LEU A 729 38.57 18.50 39.56
CA LEU A 729 38.68 19.95 39.79
C LEU A 729 38.76 20.31 41.28
N LYS A 730 38.71 19.33 42.19
CA LYS A 730 38.67 19.53 43.64
C LYS A 730 40.04 19.66 44.29
#